data_AF-A0A957RIF3-F1
#
_entry.id   AF-A0A957RIF3-F1
#
_cell.length_a   1.000
_cell.length_b   1.000
_cell.length_c   1.000
_cell.angle_alpha   90.00
_cell.angle_beta   90.00
_cell.angle_gamma   90.00
#
_symmetry.space_group_name_H-M   'P 1'
#
loop_
_entity.id
_entity.type
_entity.pdbx_description
1 polymer ?
#
loop_
_entity_poly.entity_id
_entity_poly.type
_entity_poly.pdbx_seq_one_letter_code
_entity_poly.pdbx_strand_id
1 'polypeptide(L)'
;MLILMLALAAAWPHPAIAQDITPLAGETVVTNANDSGAGSLRQAIADTAAGGTIIFNNSLSGGTIRLASQLTLAKNVTIDGSALGMQVTISGDTTNDGTGDVRAFTVNAGVTAVLKNLTFTKGSALAYSPTPYGGAIVNNGDLTIINSTFSSNKGNYAGAIGNWGTLTVRGSTFTSNQSNNEGGAIMNFGTMTIANSTIAANSAGSYGGGISNVAGSATTLANVTIWQNAANTASLVTESTSGGGLYQRGSLQYANTIIAGATRGNDCEAVSGQSTISVNVENLVGDGGCSARYSGSADLGVLANNGGPTQTAAPIAGSFVVNAGNDVYCASAPVGNVDQRGVTRPWGSHCDIGAVEYAQITTPTAPVAGRNGVLSFDGTNDYVSVYTDTAKVSATTLGLPVKDITVEAWVNIAQFKKWSAFIGFLQDNATSEWGWAMGTWGTPDADGVYFGLSTTGTGMTYLSDFSVLPNRWVHLAGTYDGTTMKLYVDGDLMNSSTAQSGPIAYANSWYRLGSYKDDDEDFRIQGSMDEVRVWNVARSQTDIQTNMYRRLTGSEAGLVNYWPMDEGSGTVLNDHKGVLNGTLVGLPSWLQTGPPILPGLDLSFSTNDVTPVNDSLLGMDPDGGALTYSTVTQPAHGNLQITNASTGAFTYTPNPNYNGTDSFTYRVTDVQSLTDDATVSIAVRSVNSPPVAGRNGALAFDGANDIVDLGNVAALNGVNRYTIEGWARLTAFNNYTTILAKRQSDGDRAAMIQLYGTQGQVAVAVNGGYGYSSAKIELNKWVHLAAVFDGTKSSNADRLKLYVDGTPVALTFLSSVPATTPSTATRLTLGAEYNGTAPVSSISSVIMPMSGQLDEVRLWNVARSQADIQAAMYNRMNASESGLVGYWPLDESSGNTTADKAGGQTGVLFGGPGWLNSSLPLRPGLDLTFATLANIPVTNTLVGIDPDGGAVNFTVATSASHGAVQITGAQSGAFVYTPANGYVGADAFVYQVADSGGLTDTATVTVTMSPPSTGAIEGVVFDDLNGNGAKDVGEPGVTGVTVARSSGPNTSTASDGTYRFGDVPVGAYTVQITVPAGYVASGPTSRTVSVSSGGAAKANFALQAQGVIQGVVFDDLNGNKAQDLGEPGIAGVTITRAGGPNTTTGDDGSYRFNGVTPGSYTLVASVPAGYVAVGPTSTTVNV
;
A
#
# COMPACT_ATOMS: atom_id res chain seq x y z
N MET A 1 -19.70 5.28 46.38
CA MET A 1 -18.60 6.21 46.01
C MET A 1 -18.03 5.75 44.66
N LEU A 2 -18.93 5.69 43.69
CA LEU A 2 -18.86 4.96 42.44
C LEU A 2 -19.74 5.82 41.53
N ILE A 3 -19.18 6.90 40.97
CA ILE A 3 -19.77 7.86 40.00
C ILE A 3 -18.78 9.02 39.70
N LEU A 4 -17.71 9.21 40.48
CA LEU A 4 -16.72 10.29 40.22
C LEU A 4 -15.40 9.85 39.55
N MET A 5 -15.19 8.54 39.27
CA MET A 5 -13.96 8.04 38.63
C MET A 5 -14.09 7.73 37.12
N LEU A 6 -15.28 7.89 36.53
CA LEU A 6 -15.50 7.62 35.10
C LEU A 6 -15.27 8.83 34.17
N ALA A 7 -14.71 9.94 34.66
CA ALA A 7 -14.58 11.18 33.88
C ALA A 7 -13.13 11.63 33.59
N LEU A 8 -12.11 10.78 33.79
CA LEU A 8 -10.70 11.16 33.53
C LEU A 8 -9.89 10.22 32.63
N ALA A 9 -10.53 9.23 31.98
CA ALA A 9 -9.84 8.30 31.06
C ALA A 9 -9.98 8.65 29.56
N ALA A 10 -10.50 9.84 29.22
CA ALA A 10 -10.80 10.23 27.82
C ALA A 10 -9.80 11.24 27.22
N ALA A 11 -8.58 11.30 27.70
CA ALA A 11 -7.52 12.05 27.04
C ALA A 11 -6.24 11.20 27.06
N TRP A 12 -5.50 11.24 25.95
CA TRP A 12 -4.27 10.53 25.59
C TRP A 12 -4.49 9.40 24.56
N PRO A 13 -4.35 9.70 23.26
CA PRO A 13 -4.32 8.67 22.22
C PRO A 13 -3.03 7.85 22.36
N HIS A 14 -3.13 6.53 22.29
CA HIS A 14 -2.00 5.67 21.96
C HIS A 14 -1.59 5.99 20.51
N PRO A 15 -0.36 6.46 20.24
CA PRO A 15 0.08 6.69 18.87
C PRO A 15 0.36 5.35 18.21
N ALA A 16 -0.40 5.03 17.15
CA ALA A 16 0.07 4.12 16.12
C ALA A 16 1.31 4.77 15.48
N ILE A 17 2.50 4.18 15.62
CA ILE A 17 3.69 4.67 14.92
C ILE A 17 3.64 4.08 13.50
N ALA A 18 2.80 4.68 12.66
CA ALA A 18 3.05 4.79 11.24
C ALA A 18 3.93 6.03 11.07
N GLN A 19 5.08 5.94 10.39
CA GLN A 19 5.89 7.14 10.15
C GLN A 19 5.05 8.14 9.32
N ASP A 20 4.89 9.35 9.86
CA ASP A 20 4.24 10.46 9.18
C ASP A 20 5.03 10.83 7.93
N ILE A 21 4.36 10.89 6.78
CA ILE A 21 4.96 11.43 5.56
C ILE A 21 5.28 12.89 5.83
N THR A 22 6.55 13.28 5.72
CA THR A 22 6.94 14.70 5.80
C THR A 22 6.58 15.35 4.47
N PRO A 23 5.58 16.25 4.42
CA PRO A 23 5.15 16.85 3.16
C PRO A 23 6.27 17.67 2.52
N LEU A 24 6.42 17.56 1.21
CA LEU A 24 7.30 18.44 0.44
C LEU A 24 6.73 19.87 0.43
N ALA A 25 7.57 20.85 0.09
CA ALA A 25 7.13 22.23 -0.03
C ALA A 25 5.98 22.35 -1.06
N GLY A 26 4.80 22.82 -0.60
CA GLY A 26 3.60 22.95 -1.43
C GLY A 26 2.60 21.80 -1.31
N GLU A 27 2.90 20.76 -0.51
CA GLU A 27 1.98 19.66 -0.21
C GLU A 27 1.15 19.92 1.05
N THR A 28 -0.11 19.47 1.04
CA THR A 28 -1.01 19.51 2.20
C THR A 28 -1.34 18.09 2.63
N VAL A 29 -1.28 17.80 3.93
CA VAL A 29 -1.46 16.43 4.45
C VAL A 29 -2.82 16.27 5.12
N VAL A 30 -3.54 15.21 4.75
CA VAL A 30 -4.70 14.71 5.48
C VAL A 30 -4.21 13.81 6.61
N THR A 31 -4.50 14.17 7.86
CA THR A 31 -3.94 13.48 9.04
C THR A 31 -4.98 12.67 9.81
N ASN A 32 -6.26 12.79 9.48
CA ASN A 32 -7.32 12.04 10.13
C ASN A 32 -8.50 11.76 9.19
N ALA A 33 -9.34 10.80 9.58
CA ALA A 33 -10.47 10.32 8.78
C ALA A 33 -11.77 11.13 8.98
N ASN A 34 -11.70 12.27 9.70
CA ASN A 34 -12.88 13.09 9.92
C ASN A 34 -13.31 13.77 8.61
N ASP A 35 -14.59 14.09 8.48
CA ASP A 35 -15.08 14.88 7.33
C ASP A 35 -14.59 16.33 7.40
N SER A 36 -14.62 16.94 8.58
CA SER A 36 -14.34 18.37 8.79
C SER A 36 -13.42 18.62 9.99
N GLY A 37 -12.86 19.83 10.07
CA GLY A 37 -11.91 20.22 11.11
C GLY A 37 -10.45 20.05 10.68
N ALA A 38 -9.53 20.45 11.56
CA ALA A 38 -8.10 20.42 11.27
C ALA A 38 -7.62 19.00 10.89
N GLY A 39 -6.83 18.91 9.82
CA GLY A 39 -6.29 17.64 9.32
C GLY A 39 -7.27 16.79 8.50
N SER A 40 -8.52 17.24 8.29
CA SER A 40 -9.49 16.53 7.46
C SER A 40 -9.24 16.74 5.96
N LEU A 41 -9.77 15.84 5.12
CA LEU A 41 -9.70 15.99 3.66
C LEU A 41 -10.40 17.27 3.18
N ARG A 42 -11.53 17.63 3.79
CA ARG A 42 -12.25 18.88 3.47
C ARG A 42 -11.39 20.11 3.76
N GLN A 43 -10.70 20.11 4.90
CA GLN A 43 -9.81 21.20 5.27
C GLN A 43 -8.58 21.24 4.36
N ALA A 44 -7.99 20.09 4.03
CA ALA A 44 -6.87 20.02 3.09
C ALA A 44 -7.24 20.59 1.72
N ILE A 45 -8.43 20.28 1.20
CA ILE A 45 -8.94 20.88 -0.05
C ILE A 45 -9.08 22.40 0.06
N ALA A 46 -9.52 22.91 1.21
CA ALA A 46 -9.62 24.35 1.45
C ALA A 46 -8.23 25.02 1.48
N ASP A 47 -7.26 24.40 2.15
CA ASP A 47 -5.94 25.01 2.44
C ASP A 47 -4.94 24.89 1.29
N THR A 48 -5.04 23.84 0.47
CA THR A 48 -4.07 23.58 -0.62
C THR A 48 -4.06 24.72 -1.63
N ALA A 49 -2.88 25.20 -2.05
CA ALA A 49 -2.80 26.21 -3.10
C ALA A 49 -3.33 25.68 -4.45
N ALA A 50 -3.76 26.57 -5.37
CA ALA A 50 -4.16 26.16 -6.71
C ALA A 50 -2.98 25.50 -7.44
N GLY A 51 -3.17 24.29 -7.95
CA GLY A 51 -2.14 23.43 -8.53
C GLY A 51 -1.36 22.59 -7.53
N GLY A 52 -1.63 22.73 -6.22
CA GLY A 52 -0.95 21.98 -5.16
C GLY A 52 -1.42 20.53 -5.04
N THR A 53 -0.68 19.76 -4.24
CA THR A 53 -0.91 18.33 -4.02
C THR A 53 -1.36 18.06 -2.59
N ILE A 54 -2.41 17.26 -2.45
CA ILE A 54 -2.90 16.72 -1.19
C ILE A 54 -2.43 15.28 -1.08
N ILE A 55 -1.79 14.94 0.03
CA ILE A 55 -1.35 13.59 0.37
C ILE A 55 -2.01 13.12 1.66
N PHE A 56 -1.95 11.81 1.93
CA PHE A 56 -2.53 11.21 3.12
C PHE A 56 -1.44 10.72 4.05
N ASN A 57 -1.64 10.96 5.34
CA ASN A 57 -0.83 10.36 6.39
C ASN A 57 -0.97 8.83 6.36
N ASN A 58 0.12 8.11 6.62
CA ASN A 58 0.14 6.64 6.55
C ASN A 58 -0.83 5.96 7.55
N SER A 59 -1.21 6.64 8.64
CA SER A 59 -2.28 6.20 9.54
C SER A 59 -3.66 6.04 8.88
N LEU A 60 -3.85 6.58 7.67
CA LEU A 60 -5.07 6.46 6.88
C LEU A 60 -4.99 5.35 5.82
N SER A 61 -3.89 4.60 5.75
CA SER A 61 -3.75 3.43 4.86
C SER A 61 -4.85 2.41 5.16
N GLY A 62 -5.69 2.13 4.16
CA GLY A 62 -6.87 1.25 4.30
C GLY A 62 -8.03 1.84 5.13
N GLY A 63 -7.89 3.08 5.62
CA GLY A 63 -8.90 3.77 6.42
C GLY A 63 -10.05 4.34 5.58
N THR A 64 -11.16 4.69 6.23
CA THR A 64 -12.36 5.25 5.58
C THR A 64 -12.69 6.65 6.07
N ILE A 65 -12.64 7.62 5.16
CA ILE A 65 -13.15 8.99 5.32
C ILE A 65 -14.63 9.00 4.95
N ARG A 66 -15.51 9.10 5.95
CA ARG A 66 -16.95 9.21 5.73
C ARG A 66 -17.33 10.67 5.55
N LEU A 67 -17.96 10.98 4.43
CA LEU A 67 -18.34 12.34 4.10
C LEU A 67 -19.66 12.70 4.76
N ALA A 68 -19.74 13.86 5.40
CA ALA A 68 -21.00 14.41 5.91
C ALA A 68 -21.77 15.18 4.82
N SER A 69 -21.05 15.66 3.80
CA SER A 69 -21.60 16.37 2.65
C SER A 69 -20.65 16.30 1.47
N GLN A 70 -21.15 16.59 0.27
CA GLN A 70 -20.35 16.63 -0.94
C GLN A 70 -19.14 17.58 -0.82
N LEU A 71 -17.99 17.18 -1.38
CA LEU A 71 -16.80 18.01 -1.54
C LEU A 71 -16.80 18.67 -2.93
N THR A 72 -16.35 19.92 -3.02
CA THR A 72 -16.28 20.67 -4.28
C THR A 72 -14.84 21.05 -4.58
N LEU A 73 -14.33 20.63 -5.75
CA LEU A 73 -13.03 21.01 -6.27
C LEU A 73 -13.20 22.25 -7.15
N ALA A 74 -12.85 23.41 -6.59
CA ALA A 74 -13.01 24.72 -7.23
C ALA A 74 -11.69 25.32 -7.75
N LYS A 75 -10.57 24.62 -7.55
CA LYS A 75 -9.22 25.01 -7.98
C LYS A 75 -8.45 23.78 -8.44
N ASN A 76 -7.45 23.99 -9.28
CA ASN A 76 -6.60 22.90 -9.75
C ASN A 76 -5.96 22.19 -8.55
N VAL A 77 -5.99 20.87 -8.51
CA VAL A 77 -5.51 20.11 -7.35
C VAL A 77 -5.18 18.68 -7.73
N THR A 78 -4.13 18.12 -7.11
CA THR A 78 -3.87 16.69 -7.11
C THR A 78 -4.20 16.13 -5.73
N ILE A 79 -4.95 15.02 -5.66
CA ILE A 79 -5.20 14.25 -4.43
C ILE A 79 -4.58 12.88 -4.63
N ASP A 80 -3.51 12.59 -3.89
CA ASP A 80 -2.59 11.49 -4.16
C ASP A 80 -2.44 10.57 -2.95
N GLY A 81 -3.09 9.40 -3.02
CA GLY A 81 -2.95 8.31 -2.06
C GLY A 81 -1.83 7.33 -2.40
N SER A 82 -1.02 7.57 -3.43
CA SER A 82 -0.03 6.57 -3.93
C SER A 82 1.10 6.25 -2.96
N ALA A 83 1.30 7.06 -1.93
CA ALA A 83 2.28 6.83 -0.89
C ALA A 83 1.79 5.91 0.25
N LEU A 84 0.53 5.48 0.22
CA LEU A 84 -0.05 4.57 1.21
C LEU A 84 0.14 3.10 0.81
N GLY A 85 0.32 2.22 1.80
CA GLY A 85 0.36 0.76 1.57
C GLY A 85 -0.97 0.16 1.11
N MET A 86 -2.10 0.81 1.44
CA MET A 86 -3.44 0.45 0.98
C MET A 86 -4.26 1.71 0.65
N GLN A 87 -5.17 1.62 -0.33
CA GLN A 87 -6.02 2.75 -0.73
C GLN A 87 -6.86 3.27 0.43
N VAL A 88 -6.85 4.59 0.63
CA VAL A 88 -7.80 5.25 1.51
C VAL A 88 -9.18 5.28 0.85
N THR A 89 -10.22 4.99 1.64
CA THR A 89 -11.61 4.96 1.17
C THR A 89 -12.30 6.29 1.45
N ILE A 90 -12.93 6.87 0.44
CA ILE A 90 -13.81 8.02 0.52
C ILE A 90 -15.25 7.49 0.37
N SER A 91 -15.98 7.51 1.48
CA SER A 91 -17.33 6.93 1.56
C SER A 91 -18.42 8.01 1.61
N GLY A 92 -19.45 7.84 0.78
CA GLY A 92 -20.68 8.65 0.82
C GLY A 92 -21.76 8.14 1.78
N ASP A 93 -21.48 7.09 2.56
CA ASP A 93 -22.35 6.56 3.62
C ASP A 93 -22.20 7.40 4.89
N THR A 94 -23.12 8.34 5.09
CA THR A 94 -23.05 9.33 6.18
C THR A 94 -23.53 8.74 7.51
N THR A 95 -24.44 7.76 7.46
CA THR A 95 -25.08 7.14 8.63
C THR A 95 -24.40 5.83 9.06
N ASN A 96 -23.48 5.30 8.23
CA ASN A 96 -22.82 4.03 8.39
C ASN A 96 -23.79 2.83 8.43
N ASP A 97 -24.88 2.90 7.66
CA ASP A 97 -25.87 1.82 7.53
C ASP A 97 -25.63 0.94 6.30
N GLY A 98 -24.54 1.20 5.56
CA GLY A 98 -24.17 0.50 4.34
C GLY A 98 -24.86 1.03 3.09
N THR A 99 -25.70 2.07 3.21
CA THR A 99 -26.35 2.76 2.09
C THR A 99 -25.62 4.06 1.76
N GLY A 100 -25.71 4.48 0.49
CA GLY A 100 -25.08 5.73 0.07
C GLY A 100 -26.02 6.91 0.23
N ASP A 101 -25.53 7.99 0.83
CA ASP A 101 -26.30 9.19 1.13
C ASP A 101 -25.87 10.40 0.31
N VAL A 102 -24.55 10.59 0.14
CA VAL A 102 -23.97 11.78 -0.47
C VAL A 102 -22.99 11.46 -1.58
N ARG A 103 -22.93 12.33 -2.59
CA ARG A 103 -21.89 12.29 -3.62
C ARG A 103 -20.55 12.67 -3.00
N ALA A 104 -19.46 12.05 -3.42
CA ALA A 104 -18.13 12.40 -2.95
C ALA A 104 -17.65 13.75 -3.49
N PHE A 105 -17.49 13.89 -4.80
CA PHE A 105 -16.90 15.09 -5.42
C PHE A 105 -17.76 15.75 -6.51
N THR A 106 -17.70 17.07 -6.57
CA THR A 106 -17.97 17.85 -7.80
C THR A 106 -16.69 18.53 -8.26
N VAL A 107 -16.33 18.37 -9.53
CA VAL A 107 -15.26 19.14 -10.18
C VAL A 107 -15.90 20.29 -10.96
N ASN A 108 -15.51 21.53 -10.66
CA ASN A 108 -16.05 22.71 -11.34
C ASN A 108 -15.49 22.87 -12.75
N ALA A 109 -16.22 23.60 -13.60
CA ALA A 109 -15.74 23.95 -14.94
C ALA A 109 -14.45 24.79 -14.86
N GLY A 110 -13.49 24.49 -15.74
CA GLY A 110 -12.18 25.14 -15.78
C GLY A 110 -11.18 24.67 -14.71
N VAL A 111 -11.53 23.67 -13.90
CA VAL A 111 -10.64 23.07 -12.90
C VAL A 111 -9.99 21.79 -13.45
N THR A 112 -8.68 21.67 -13.28
CA THR A 112 -7.94 20.42 -13.51
C THR A 112 -7.74 19.68 -12.18
N ALA A 113 -8.33 18.50 -12.05
CA ALA A 113 -8.20 17.65 -10.86
C ALA A 113 -7.56 16.31 -11.21
N VAL A 114 -6.62 15.86 -10.37
CA VAL A 114 -6.00 14.53 -10.50
C VAL A 114 -6.23 13.75 -9.22
N LEU A 115 -6.85 12.58 -9.30
CA LEU A 115 -7.14 11.70 -8.17
C LEU A 115 -6.40 10.38 -8.36
N LYS A 116 -5.58 9.97 -7.38
CA LYS A 116 -4.73 8.78 -7.50
C LYS A 116 -4.79 7.88 -6.28
N ASN A 117 -4.87 6.57 -6.52
CA ASN A 117 -4.82 5.52 -5.50
C ASN A 117 -5.86 5.69 -4.38
N LEU A 118 -7.13 5.88 -4.75
CA LEU A 118 -8.25 6.09 -3.83
C LEU A 118 -9.38 5.09 -4.10
N THR A 119 -10.11 4.73 -3.06
CA THR A 119 -11.38 4.00 -3.18
C THR A 119 -12.56 4.95 -2.99
N PHE A 120 -13.51 4.95 -3.92
CA PHE A 120 -14.77 5.68 -3.85
C PHE A 120 -15.90 4.70 -3.66
N THR A 121 -16.57 4.76 -2.51
CA THR A 121 -17.65 3.81 -2.21
C THR A 121 -18.87 4.46 -1.63
N LYS A 122 -20.02 3.80 -1.83
CA LYS A 122 -21.30 4.22 -1.25
C LYS A 122 -21.65 5.69 -1.51
N GLY A 123 -21.17 6.27 -2.60
CA GLY A 123 -21.58 7.60 -3.04
C GLY A 123 -23.02 7.56 -3.55
N SER A 124 -23.84 8.56 -3.22
CA SER A 124 -25.21 8.65 -3.73
C SER A 124 -25.60 10.05 -4.16
N ALA A 125 -26.20 10.15 -5.36
CA ALA A 125 -26.73 11.40 -5.86
C ALA A 125 -28.26 11.51 -5.71
N LEU A 126 -28.94 10.47 -5.20
CA LEU A 126 -30.41 10.35 -5.22
C LEU A 126 -31.13 11.38 -4.35
N ALA A 127 -30.46 11.96 -3.35
CA ALA A 127 -31.03 12.95 -2.43
C ALA A 127 -31.03 14.40 -2.97
N TYR A 128 -30.32 14.70 -4.08
CA TYR A 128 -29.92 16.09 -4.40
C TYR A 128 -30.76 16.84 -5.46
N SER A 129 -31.56 16.18 -6.31
CA SER A 129 -32.32 16.84 -7.41
C SER A 129 -33.15 15.80 -8.19
N PRO A 130 -34.19 16.16 -8.97
CA PRO A 130 -34.90 15.21 -9.83
C PRO A 130 -34.07 14.61 -10.99
N THR A 131 -32.88 15.12 -11.31
CA THR A 131 -31.96 14.53 -12.33
C THR A 131 -30.48 14.49 -11.88
N PRO A 132 -30.12 13.70 -10.85
CA PRO A 132 -28.80 13.74 -10.27
C PRO A 132 -27.84 12.73 -10.92
N TYR A 133 -26.73 13.23 -11.46
CA TYR A 133 -25.73 12.45 -12.21
C TYR A 133 -24.49 12.14 -11.39
N GLY A 134 -23.91 10.95 -11.50
CA GLY A 134 -22.65 10.60 -10.84
C GLY A 134 -22.82 10.35 -9.35
N GLY A 135 -22.99 9.09 -8.95
CA GLY A 135 -23.12 8.71 -7.54
C GLY A 135 -21.87 9.02 -6.72
N ALA A 136 -20.67 8.84 -7.28
CA ALA A 136 -19.41 9.21 -6.64
C ALA A 136 -18.95 10.61 -7.04
N ILE A 137 -18.90 10.91 -8.34
CA ILE A 137 -18.30 12.13 -8.87
C ILE A 137 -19.15 12.71 -10.00
N VAL A 138 -19.31 14.04 -10.02
CA VAL A 138 -19.71 14.78 -11.20
C VAL A 138 -18.55 15.66 -11.68
N ASN A 139 -18.16 15.50 -12.94
CA ASN A 139 -17.05 16.23 -13.55
C ASN A 139 -17.54 17.27 -14.56
N ASN A 140 -17.30 18.55 -14.29
CA ASN A 140 -17.50 19.64 -15.27
C ASN A 140 -16.18 20.23 -15.78
N GLY A 141 -15.03 19.77 -15.27
CA GLY A 141 -13.69 20.26 -15.62
C GLY A 141 -12.83 19.18 -16.28
N ASP A 142 -11.51 19.22 -16.04
CA ASP A 142 -10.56 18.22 -16.52
C ASP A 142 -10.15 17.28 -15.39
N LEU A 143 -10.75 16.09 -15.34
CA LEU A 143 -10.54 15.09 -14.30
C LEU A 143 -9.65 13.96 -14.80
N THR A 144 -8.58 13.66 -14.06
CA THR A 144 -7.73 12.49 -14.27
C THR A 144 -7.84 11.54 -13.07
N ILE A 145 -8.15 10.28 -13.32
CA ILE A 145 -8.24 9.19 -12.35
C ILE A 145 -7.14 8.18 -12.63
N ILE A 146 -6.36 7.82 -11.60
CA ILE A 146 -5.25 6.89 -11.72
C ILE A 146 -5.32 5.87 -10.58
N ASN A 147 -5.16 4.58 -10.89
CA ASN A 147 -5.01 3.52 -9.86
C ASN A 147 -6.12 3.52 -8.80
N SER A 148 -7.35 3.86 -9.15
CA SER A 148 -8.42 4.10 -8.18
C SER A 148 -9.58 3.13 -8.36
N THR A 149 -10.30 2.87 -7.28
CA THR A 149 -11.46 1.96 -7.25
C THR A 149 -12.74 2.75 -7.06
N PHE A 150 -13.78 2.45 -7.84
CA PHE A 150 -15.13 2.97 -7.67
C PHE A 150 -16.07 1.79 -7.45
N SER A 151 -16.56 1.62 -6.22
CA SER A 151 -17.37 0.47 -5.84
C SER A 151 -18.72 0.87 -5.24
N SER A 152 -19.81 0.19 -5.58
CA SER A 152 -21.09 0.32 -4.85
C SER A 152 -21.65 1.76 -4.78
N ASN A 153 -21.36 2.61 -5.76
CA ASN A 153 -21.93 3.96 -5.86
C ASN A 153 -23.27 3.94 -6.59
N LYS A 154 -24.17 4.87 -6.25
CA LYS A 154 -25.54 4.93 -6.78
C LYS A 154 -25.91 6.30 -7.34
N GLY A 155 -26.31 6.34 -8.61
CA GLY A 155 -26.78 7.55 -9.28
C GLY A 155 -28.19 7.37 -9.85
N ASN A 156 -28.86 8.47 -10.21
CA ASN A 156 -30.04 8.32 -11.09
C ASN A 156 -29.60 8.13 -12.55
N TYR A 157 -28.51 8.79 -12.90
CA TYR A 157 -27.73 8.67 -14.12
C TYR A 157 -26.26 8.62 -13.70
N ALA A 158 -25.40 7.81 -14.32
CA ALA A 158 -24.02 7.57 -13.86
C ALA A 158 -23.93 7.04 -12.40
N GLY A 159 -23.77 5.73 -12.21
CA GLY A 159 -23.63 5.16 -10.87
C GLY A 159 -22.36 5.62 -10.15
N ALA A 160 -21.23 5.73 -10.86
CA ALA A 160 -20.00 6.30 -10.33
C ALA A 160 -19.74 7.74 -10.82
N ILE A 161 -19.48 7.94 -12.12
CA ILE A 161 -19.02 9.24 -12.66
C ILE A 161 -19.94 9.77 -13.76
N GLY A 162 -20.47 10.97 -13.57
CA GLY A 162 -21.13 11.75 -14.63
C GLY A 162 -20.16 12.78 -15.20
N ASN A 163 -19.85 12.72 -16.49
CA ASN A 163 -18.84 13.56 -17.12
C ASN A 163 -19.42 14.57 -18.14
N TRP A 164 -19.22 15.86 -17.92
CA TRP A 164 -19.47 16.96 -18.88
C TRP A 164 -18.20 17.60 -19.44
N GLY A 165 -17.07 17.47 -18.74
CA GLY A 165 -15.79 18.00 -19.16
C GLY A 165 -14.90 16.95 -19.83
N THR A 166 -13.61 16.97 -19.50
CA THR A 166 -12.64 15.97 -19.93
C THR A 166 -12.41 14.96 -18.81
N LEU A 167 -12.57 13.67 -19.09
CA LEU A 167 -12.28 12.58 -18.17
C LEU A 167 -11.16 11.71 -18.73
N THR A 168 -10.08 11.52 -17.97
CA THR A 168 -9.03 10.55 -18.25
C THR A 168 -8.98 9.53 -17.13
N VAL A 169 -9.03 8.24 -17.45
CA VAL A 169 -8.98 7.13 -16.48
C VAL A 169 -7.86 6.17 -16.86
N ARG A 170 -6.99 5.83 -15.90
CA ARG A 170 -5.88 4.90 -16.09
C ARG A 170 -5.72 3.95 -14.91
N GLY A 171 -5.45 2.69 -15.17
CA GLY A 171 -5.13 1.72 -14.11
C GLY A 171 -6.25 1.55 -13.09
N SER A 172 -7.53 1.76 -13.43
CA SER A 172 -8.60 1.93 -12.43
C SER A 172 -9.73 0.94 -12.60
N THR A 173 -10.50 0.71 -11.52
CA THR A 173 -11.58 -0.27 -11.48
C THR A 173 -12.92 0.36 -11.11
N PHE A 174 -13.96 0.04 -11.88
CA PHE A 174 -15.35 0.42 -11.61
C PHE A 174 -16.18 -0.84 -11.42
N THR A 175 -16.68 -1.07 -10.21
CA THR A 175 -17.46 -2.28 -9.94
C THR A 175 -18.68 -2.09 -9.05
N SER A 176 -19.72 -2.89 -9.28
CA SER A 176 -20.94 -2.90 -8.47
C SER A 176 -21.64 -1.53 -8.35
N ASN A 177 -21.36 -0.58 -9.27
CA ASN A 177 -22.02 0.71 -9.29
C ASN A 177 -23.39 0.58 -9.97
N GLN A 178 -24.35 1.40 -9.54
CA GLN A 178 -25.74 1.28 -9.96
C GLN A 178 -26.29 2.62 -10.40
N SER A 179 -26.99 2.64 -11.53
CA SER A 179 -27.80 3.79 -11.95
C SER A 179 -29.25 3.39 -12.17
N ASN A 180 -30.19 4.28 -11.84
CA ASN A 180 -31.60 4.02 -12.10
C ASN A 180 -31.97 4.11 -13.60
N ASN A 181 -31.21 4.86 -14.41
CA ASN A 181 -31.51 5.06 -15.83
C ASN A 181 -30.33 4.66 -16.73
N GLU A 182 -29.29 5.51 -16.84
CA GLU A 182 -28.20 5.26 -17.78
C GLU A 182 -26.81 5.35 -17.15
N GLY A 183 -25.88 4.53 -17.63
CA GLY A 183 -24.47 4.55 -17.22
C GLY A 183 -24.29 3.95 -15.83
N GLY A 184 -24.28 2.63 -15.69
CA GLY A 184 -24.15 2.01 -14.36
C GLY A 184 -22.82 2.33 -13.67
N ALA A 185 -21.72 2.45 -14.42
CA ALA A 185 -20.49 3.07 -13.93
C ALA A 185 -20.38 4.53 -14.37
N ILE A 186 -20.36 4.77 -15.69
CA ILE A 186 -20.02 6.08 -16.24
C ILE A 186 -21.08 6.53 -17.25
N MET A 187 -21.48 7.80 -17.17
CA MET A 187 -22.25 8.47 -18.22
C MET A 187 -21.46 9.67 -18.74
N ASN A 188 -21.21 9.69 -20.04
CA ASN A 188 -20.34 10.68 -20.69
C ASN A 188 -21.12 11.60 -21.65
N PHE A 189 -21.08 12.90 -21.35
CA PHE A 189 -21.55 14.00 -22.19
C PHE A 189 -20.40 14.79 -22.83
N GLY A 190 -19.18 14.65 -22.31
CA GLY A 190 -17.99 15.38 -22.75
C GLY A 190 -16.98 14.53 -23.50
N THR A 191 -15.69 14.72 -23.18
CA THR A 191 -14.60 13.90 -23.73
C THR A 191 -14.13 12.90 -22.67
N MET A 192 -13.94 11.64 -23.06
CA MET A 192 -13.51 10.57 -22.17
C MET A 192 -12.40 9.73 -22.81
N THR A 193 -11.34 9.48 -22.06
CA THR A 193 -10.28 8.53 -22.41
C THR A 193 -10.12 7.55 -21.26
N ILE A 194 -10.27 6.25 -21.52
CA ILE A 194 -10.03 5.19 -20.54
C ILE A 194 -8.93 4.29 -21.10
N ALA A 195 -7.89 4.08 -20.31
CA ALA A 195 -6.83 3.15 -20.65
C ALA A 195 -6.51 2.20 -19.51
N ASN A 196 -6.11 0.97 -19.81
CA ASN A 196 -5.65 -0.01 -18.81
C ASN A 196 -6.61 -0.04 -17.61
N SER A 197 -7.89 -0.36 -17.80
CA SER A 197 -8.88 -0.24 -16.72
C SER A 197 -9.98 -1.29 -16.84
N THR A 198 -10.66 -1.57 -15.73
CA THR A 198 -11.72 -2.57 -15.64
C THR A 198 -13.05 -1.91 -15.26
N ILE A 199 -14.11 -2.23 -15.99
CA ILE A 199 -15.48 -1.80 -15.70
C ILE A 199 -16.34 -3.06 -15.64
N ALA A 200 -16.59 -3.54 -14.43
CA ALA A 200 -17.19 -4.85 -14.24
C ALA A 200 -18.35 -4.88 -13.24
N ALA A 201 -19.38 -5.68 -13.51
CA ALA A 201 -20.51 -5.90 -12.59
C ALA A 201 -21.28 -4.61 -12.20
N ASN A 202 -21.34 -3.61 -13.07
CA ASN A 202 -22.14 -2.41 -12.87
C ASN A 202 -23.54 -2.59 -13.50
N SER A 203 -24.53 -1.84 -13.02
CA SER A 203 -25.90 -1.96 -13.53
C SER A 203 -26.58 -0.62 -13.78
N ALA A 204 -27.42 -0.56 -14.81
CA ALA A 204 -28.27 0.57 -15.16
C ALA A 204 -29.71 0.11 -15.33
N GLY A 205 -30.70 0.97 -15.04
CA GLY A 205 -32.13 0.65 -15.24
C GLY A 205 -32.63 0.83 -16.68
N SER A 206 -31.79 1.28 -17.62
CA SER A 206 -32.19 1.44 -19.03
C SER A 206 -31.04 1.17 -20.00
N TYR A 207 -29.99 1.99 -20.01
CA TYR A 207 -28.94 1.90 -21.04
C TYR A 207 -27.53 1.98 -20.47
N GLY A 208 -26.58 1.25 -21.04
CA GLY A 208 -25.16 1.39 -20.68
C GLY A 208 -24.88 0.91 -19.27
N GLY A 209 -25.03 -0.39 -19.00
CA GLY A 209 -24.79 -0.95 -17.66
C GLY A 209 -23.37 -0.67 -17.14
N GLY A 210 -22.37 -0.66 -18.02
CA GLY A 210 -21.04 -0.11 -17.73
C GLY A 210 -20.97 1.37 -18.09
N ILE A 211 -20.95 1.66 -19.40
CA ILE A 211 -20.79 3.02 -19.94
C ILE A 211 -22.01 3.41 -20.78
N SER A 212 -22.54 4.63 -20.60
CA SER A 212 -23.44 5.29 -21.56
C SER A 212 -22.78 6.55 -22.13
N ASN A 213 -22.57 6.57 -23.44
CA ASN A 213 -22.06 7.73 -24.17
C ASN A 213 -23.21 8.45 -24.88
N VAL A 214 -23.31 9.76 -24.66
CA VAL A 214 -24.39 10.60 -25.18
C VAL A 214 -24.02 11.18 -26.54
N ALA A 215 -25.00 11.57 -27.34
CA ALA A 215 -24.78 12.23 -28.63
C ALA A 215 -23.91 13.49 -28.48
N GLY A 216 -22.91 13.63 -29.35
CA GLY A 216 -21.93 14.72 -29.32
C GLY A 216 -20.70 14.48 -28.42
N SER A 217 -20.68 13.40 -27.63
CA SER A 217 -19.51 13.03 -26.81
C SER A 217 -18.38 12.41 -27.63
N ALA A 218 -17.16 12.44 -27.09
CA ALA A 218 -15.99 11.76 -27.65
C ALA A 218 -15.40 10.77 -26.66
N THR A 219 -15.23 9.51 -27.09
CA THR A 219 -14.73 8.43 -26.22
C THR A 219 -13.61 7.66 -26.87
N THR A 220 -12.52 7.47 -26.13
CA THR A 220 -11.38 6.63 -26.49
C THR A 220 -11.19 5.54 -25.43
N LEU A 221 -11.15 4.27 -25.83
CA LEU A 221 -10.85 3.13 -24.95
C LEU A 221 -9.58 2.39 -25.45
N ALA A 222 -8.64 2.10 -24.56
CA ALA A 222 -7.42 1.38 -24.94
C ALA A 222 -7.02 0.39 -23.83
N ASN A 223 -6.90 -0.91 -24.11
CA ASN A 223 -6.57 -1.90 -23.07
C ASN A 223 -7.62 -1.94 -21.94
N VAL A 224 -8.90 -1.95 -22.30
CA VAL A 224 -10.01 -1.89 -21.32
C VAL A 224 -10.77 -3.21 -21.29
N THR A 225 -11.18 -3.63 -20.09
CA THR A 225 -12.08 -4.77 -19.91
C THR A 225 -13.43 -4.29 -19.38
N ILE A 226 -14.49 -4.49 -20.17
CA ILE A 226 -15.88 -4.18 -19.81
C ILE A 226 -16.63 -5.51 -19.70
N TRP A 227 -16.98 -5.93 -18.49
CA TRP A 227 -17.43 -7.30 -18.22
C TRP A 227 -18.60 -7.42 -17.24
N GLN A 228 -19.55 -8.32 -17.47
CA GLN A 228 -20.65 -8.61 -16.53
C GLN A 228 -21.52 -7.40 -16.13
N ASN A 229 -21.58 -6.37 -16.96
CA ASN A 229 -22.45 -5.23 -16.70
C ASN A 229 -23.89 -5.51 -17.14
N ALA A 230 -24.86 -4.81 -16.57
CA ALA A 230 -26.30 -5.07 -16.78
C ALA A 230 -27.09 -3.81 -17.15
N ALA A 231 -27.93 -3.87 -18.17
CA ALA A 231 -28.94 -2.85 -18.48
C ALA A 231 -30.35 -3.43 -18.34
N ASN A 232 -31.10 -2.97 -17.34
CA ASN A 232 -32.38 -3.51 -16.87
C ASN A 232 -33.58 -2.70 -17.40
N THR A 233 -33.87 -2.73 -18.71
CA THR A 233 -35.05 -2.03 -19.24
C THR A 233 -36.36 -2.68 -18.78
N ALA A 234 -37.13 -2.01 -17.91
CA ALA A 234 -38.41 -2.52 -17.39
C ALA A 234 -39.55 -2.59 -18.43
N SER A 235 -39.33 -2.15 -19.68
CA SER A 235 -40.35 -2.11 -20.72
C SER A 235 -39.71 -2.11 -22.10
N LEU A 236 -39.63 -3.28 -22.74
CA LEU A 236 -39.82 -3.53 -24.18
C LEU A 236 -39.27 -4.92 -24.54
N VAL A 237 -40.00 -5.61 -25.40
CA VAL A 237 -39.95 -7.05 -25.71
C VAL A 237 -38.77 -7.44 -26.61
N THR A 238 -37.68 -6.67 -26.57
CA THR A 238 -36.40 -7.02 -27.19
C THR A 238 -35.28 -6.47 -26.31
N GLU A 239 -34.76 -7.27 -25.39
CA GLU A 239 -33.61 -6.97 -24.52
C GLU A 239 -32.31 -6.64 -25.31
N SER A 240 -32.36 -6.67 -26.64
CA SER A 240 -31.24 -6.66 -27.57
C SER A 240 -30.80 -5.26 -28.05
N THR A 241 -31.11 -4.16 -27.36
CA THR A 241 -30.69 -2.80 -27.79
C THR A 241 -30.26 -1.88 -26.64
N SER A 242 -30.01 -2.44 -25.45
CA SER A 242 -29.79 -1.64 -24.24
C SER A 242 -28.31 -1.35 -23.94
N GLY A 243 -27.37 -2.09 -24.55
CA GLY A 243 -25.94 -1.93 -24.27
C GLY A 243 -25.58 -2.17 -22.80
N GLY A 244 -25.82 -3.37 -22.27
CA GLY A 244 -25.40 -3.82 -20.94
C GLY A 244 -23.94 -3.50 -20.61
N GLY A 245 -23.00 -3.68 -21.54
CA GLY A 245 -21.62 -3.21 -21.37
C GLY A 245 -21.43 -1.73 -21.74
N LEU A 246 -21.63 -1.41 -23.01
CA LEU A 246 -21.46 -0.07 -23.58
C LEU A 246 -22.67 0.32 -24.43
N TYR A 247 -23.26 1.47 -24.14
CA TYR A 247 -24.29 2.10 -24.97
C TYR A 247 -23.72 3.37 -25.63
N GLN A 248 -23.64 3.37 -26.95
CA GLN A 248 -22.95 4.39 -27.74
C GLN A 248 -23.95 5.23 -28.55
N ARG A 249 -23.88 6.57 -28.39
CA ARG A 249 -24.58 7.56 -29.23
C ARG A 249 -23.67 8.69 -29.74
N GLY A 250 -22.38 8.71 -29.38
CA GLY A 250 -21.41 9.75 -29.76
C GLY A 250 -20.32 9.25 -30.71
N SER A 251 -19.11 9.82 -30.61
CA SER A 251 -17.92 9.26 -31.27
C SER A 251 -17.18 8.28 -30.37
N LEU A 252 -16.69 7.20 -30.97
CA LEU A 252 -16.01 6.11 -30.28
C LEU A 252 -14.77 5.67 -31.06
N GLN A 253 -13.65 5.58 -30.34
CA GLN A 253 -12.40 4.97 -30.76
C GLN A 253 -12.05 3.92 -29.72
N TYR A 254 -11.79 2.68 -30.12
CA TYR A 254 -11.30 1.69 -29.18
C TYR A 254 -10.31 0.74 -29.83
N ALA A 255 -9.31 0.38 -29.05
CA ALA A 255 -8.26 -0.56 -29.43
C ALA A 255 -7.94 -1.49 -28.28
N ASN A 256 -7.60 -2.74 -28.58
CA ASN A 256 -7.21 -3.74 -27.59
C ASN A 256 -8.19 -3.81 -26.41
N THR A 257 -9.49 -3.93 -26.67
CA THR A 257 -10.56 -3.81 -25.65
C THR A 257 -11.50 -5.02 -25.72
N ILE A 258 -11.90 -5.50 -24.54
CA ILE A 258 -12.92 -6.54 -24.37
C ILE A 258 -14.21 -5.89 -23.87
N ILE A 259 -15.31 -6.14 -24.57
CA ILE A 259 -16.67 -5.78 -24.15
C ILE A 259 -17.53 -7.04 -24.24
N ALA A 260 -17.81 -7.66 -23.10
CA ALA A 260 -18.30 -9.03 -23.09
C ALA A 260 -19.07 -9.41 -21.82
N GLY A 261 -19.87 -10.48 -21.92
CA GLY A 261 -20.47 -11.14 -20.76
C GLY A 261 -21.50 -10.29 -20.02
N ALA A 262 -22.12 -9.31 -20.68
CA ALA A 262 -23.23 -8.54 -20.11
C ALA A 262 -24.30 -9.49 -19.59
N THR A 263 -24.73 -9.29 -18.34
CA THR A 263 -25.69 -10.19 -17.69
C THR A 263 -27.12 -9.90 -18.14
N ARG A 264 -27.39 -8.67 -18.60
CA ARG A 264 -28.65 -8.21 -19.22
C ARG A 264 -28.38 -7.08 -20.21
N GLY A 265 -29.04 -7.10 -21.36
CA GLY A 265 -28.75 -6.21 -22.48
C GLY A 265 -27.55 -6.68 -23.33
N ASN A 266 -27.43 -6.16 -24.55
CA ASN A 266 -26.28 -6.40 -25.43
C ASN A 266 -24.94 -6.00 -24.78
N ASP A 267 -23.84 -6.69 -25.05
CA ASP A 267 -22.49 -6.30 -24.66
C ASP A 267 -22.17 -4.89 -25.14
N CYS A 268 -22.46 -4.59 -26.41
CA CYS A 268 -22.34 -3.24 -26.93
C CYS A 268 -23.49 -2.89 -27.87
N GLU A 269 -23.97 -1.65 -27.80
CA GLU A 269 -25.00 -1.13 -28.71
C GLU A 269 -24.59 0.23 -29.26
N ALA A 270 -24.60 0.40 -30.58
CA ALA A 270 -24.40 1.68 -31.26
C ALA A 270 -25.68 2.17 -31.94
N VAL A 271 -26.19 3.34 -31.54
CA VAL A 271 -27.42 3.90 -32.11
C VAL A 271 -27.17 4.46 -33.51
N SER A 272 -27.89 3.90 -34.50
CA SER A 272 -27.82 4.30 -35.90
C SER A 272 -28.14 5.77 -36.11
N GLY A 273 -27.32 6.47 -36.92
CA GLY A 273 -27.48 7.89 -37.22
C GLY A 273 -27.05 8.85 -36.11
N GLN A 274 -26.70 8.35 -34.92
CA GLN A 274 -26.15 9.15 -33.82
C GLN A 274 -24.68 8.81 -33.53
N SER A 275 -24.30 7.54 -33.70
CA SER A 275 -22.95 7.04 -33.38
C SER A 275 -21.97 7.12 -34.54
N THR A 276 -20.71 7.42 -34.24
CA THR A 276 -19.58 7.28 -35.17
C THR A 276 -18.49 6.43 -34.52
N ILE A 277 -18.09 5.34 -35.18
CA ILE A 277 -16.95 4.51 -34.75
C ILE A 277 -15.81 4.81 -35.72
N SER A 278 -14.78 5.48 -35.23
CA SER A 278 -13.68 6.00 -36.08
C SER A 278 -12.40 5.16 -36.02
N VAL A 279 -12.24 4.35 -34.98
CA VAL A 279 -11.16 3.36 -34.83
C VAL A 279 -11.74 2.14 -34.13
N ASN A 280 -11.47 0.96 -34.70
CA ASN A 280 -11.82 -0.35 -34.13
C ASN A 280 -10.72 -1.35 -34.54
N VAL A 281 -9.70 -1.50 -33.69
CA VAL A 281 -8.51 -2.32 -33.98
C VAL A 281 -8.27 -3.30 -32.83
N GLU A 282 -8.16 -4.59 -33.13
CA GLU A 282 -7.86 -5.64 -32.13
C GLU A 282 -8.83 -5.60 -30.95
N ASN A 283 -10.13 -5.72 -31.19
CA ASN A 283 -11.13 -5.73 -30.12
C ASN A 283 -12.00 -6.97 -30.17
N LEU A 284 -12.51 -7.34 -29.01
CA LEU A 284 -13.53 -8.37 -28.84
C LEU A 284 -14.81 -7.75 -28.28
N VAL A 285 -15.87 -7.81 -29.07
CA VAL A 285 -17.23 -7.44 -28.63
C VAL A 285 -18.09 -8.69 -28.72
N GLY A 286 -18.71 -9.08 -27.61
CA GLY A 286 -19.37 -10.39 -27.55
C GLY A 286 -20.57 -10.55 -28.46
N ASP A 287 -21.27 -9.45 -28.71
CA ASP A 287 -22.28 -9.31 -29.75
C ASP A 287 -21.88 -8.33 -30.85
N GLY A 288 -22.60 -8.38 -31.98
CA GLY A 288 -22.23 -7.62 -33.17
C GLY A 288 -22.49 -6.10 -33.10
N GLY A 289 -22.96 -5.58 -31.97
CA GLY A 289 -23.60 -4.26 -31.92
C GLY A 289 -22.67 -3.05 -32.05
N CYS A 290 -21.37 -3.18 -31.79
CA CYS A 290 -20.40 -2.08 -31.99
C CYS A 290 -19.35 -2.32 -33.07
N SER A 291 -19.71 -3.03 -34.15
CA SER A 291 -19.04 -3.04 -35.49
C SER A 291 -18.20 -4.25 -35.92
N ALA A 292 -18.02 -5.27 -35.07
CA ALA A 292 -17.82 -6.69 -35.42
C ALA A 292 -17.47 -7.47 -34.15
N ARG A 293 -17.74 -8.78 -34.11
CA ARG A 293 -17.33 -9.66 -33.00
C ARG A 293 -15.81 -9.66 -32.79
N TYR A 294 -15.07 -9.51 -33.90
CA TYR A 294 -13.61 -9.32 -33.98
C TYR A 294 -13.29 -8.30 -35.07
N SER A 295 -12.42 -7.35 -34.78
CA SER A 295 -12.10 -6.23 -35.69
C SER A 295 -10.62 -6.09 -36.08
N GLY A 296 -9.75 -6.99 -35.59
CA GLY A 296 -8.31 -6.97 -35.85
C GLY A 296 -7.71 -8.35 -36.10
N SER A 297 -6.38 -8.48 -35.97
CA SER A 297 -5.70 -9.78 -35.91
C SER A 297 -6.36 -10.65 -34.83
N ALA A 298 -6.28 -11.97 -34.97
CA ALA A 298 -6.91 -12.93 -34.05
C ALA A 298 -6.25 -12.98 -32.65
N ASP A 299 -5.37 -12.04 -32.33
CA ASP A 299 -4.62 -11.95 -31.09
C ASP A 299 -4.87 -10.56 -30.46
N LEU A 300 -5.57 -10.53 -29.32
CA LEU A 300 -5.57 -9.35 -28.45
C LEU A 300 -4.19 -9.26 -27.79
N GLY A 301 -3.62 -8.07 -27.68
CA GLY A 301 -2.39 -7.85 -26.90
C GLY A 301 -2.62 -8.18 -25.41
N VAL A 302 -1.53 -8.26 -24.62
CA VAL A 302 -1.61 -8.51 -23.17
C VAL A 302 -2.45 -7.41 -22.48
N LEU A 303 -3.64 -7.75 -21.99
CA LEU A 303 -4.47 -6.87 -21.15
C LEU A 303 -4.06 -7.03 -19.69
N ALA A 304 -3.68 -5.94 -19.03
CA ALA A 304 -3.26 -5.95 -17.62
C ALA A 304 -4.46 -6.07 -16.64
N ASN A 305 -4.25 -6.70 -15.48
CA ASN A 305 -5.07 -6.48 -14.29
C ASN A 305 -4.76 -5.09 -13.71
N ASN A 306 -5.77 -4.25 -13.52
CA ASN A 306 -5.60 -2.83 -13.20
C ASN A 306 -6.18 -2.43 -11.82
N GLY A 307 -6.15 -3.35 -10.85
CA GLY A 307 -6.23 -3.00 -9.42
C GLY A 307 -7.62 -2.65 -8.89
N GLY A 308 -8.14 -3.55 -8.04
CA GLY A 308 -9.37 -3.44 -7.25
C GLY A 308 -9.73 -4.82 -6.69
N PRO A 309 -10.61 -4.94 -5.68
CA PRO A 309 -11.02 -6.24 -5.09
C PRO A 309 -11.76 -7.17 -6.06
N THR A 310 -12.09 -6.71 -7.27
CA THR A 310 -12.52 -7.61 -8.34
C THR A 310 -11.30 -8.05 -9.16
N GLN A 311 -10.98 -9.34 -9.02
CA GLN A 311 -10.35 -10.12 -10.09
C GLN A 311 -11.00 -9.70 -11.41
N THR A 312 -10.25 -9.58 -12.51
CA THR A 312 -10.85 -9.77 -13.84
C THR A 312 -11.70 -11.02 -13.73
N ALA A 313 -13.03 -10.86 -13.80
CA ALA A 313 -13.90 -11.99 -13.59
C ALA A 313 -13.58 -12.99 -14.69
N ALA A 314 -13.00 -14.12 -14.27
CA ALA A 314 -12.55 -15.14 -15.18
C ALA A 314 -13.73 -15.53 -16.08
N PRO A 315 -13.56 -15.59 -17.40
CA PRO A 315 -14.58 -16.06 -18.31
C PRO A 315 -15.07 -17.41 -17.83
N ILE A 316 -16.35 -17.47 -17.49
CA ILE A 316 -17.01 -18.71 -17.11
C ILE A 316 -16.81 -19.76 -18.21
N ALA A 317 -16.73 -21.04 -17.82
CA ALA A 317 -16.60 -22.13 -18.78
C ALA A 317 -17.71 -22.06 -19.85
N GLY A 318 -17.34 -22.06 -21.14
CA GLY A 318 -18.27 -21.88 -22.27
C GLY A 318 -18.50 -20.44 -22.72
N SER A 319 -17.86 -19.44 -22.10
CA SER A 319 -17.86 -18.06 -22.59
C SER A 319 -17.22 -17.97 -23.98
N PHE A 320 -17.73 -17.08 -24.83
CA PHE A 320 -17.24 -16.89 -26.22
C PHE A 320 -15.84 -16.27 -26.31
N VAL A 321 -15.29 -15.79 -25.20
CA VAL A 321 -13.89 -15.32 -25.09
C VAL A 321 -12.92 -16.47 -24.81
N VAL A 322 -13.46 -17.64 -24.42
CA VAL A 322 -12.74 -18.92 -24.29
C VAL A 322 -12.66 -19.53 -25.69
N ASN A 323 -11.46 -19.88 -26.13
CA ASN A 323 -11.16 -20.45 -27.45
C ASN A 323 -11.47 -19.59 -28.67
N ALA A 324 -11.12 -18.31 -28.65
CA ALA A 324 -11.42 -17.41 -29.76
C ALA A 324 -10.19 -16.73 -30.40
N GLY A 325 -8.98 -17.13 -29.99
CA GLY A 325 -7.71 -16.72 -30.59
C GLY A 325 -7.16 -17.71 -31.62
N ASN A 326 -6.06 -17.33 -32.29
CA ASN A 326 -5.45 -18.14 -33.35
C ASN A 326 -4.34 -19.07 -32.86
N ASP A 327 -4.53 -20.37 -33.08
CA ASP A 327 -3.64 -21.45 -32.65
C ASP A 327 -2.21 -21.36 -33.21
N VAL A 328 -2.02 -20.76 -34.39
CA VAL A 328 -0.72 -20.70 -35.07
C VAL A 328 0.25 -19.74 -34.38
N TYR A 329 -0.25 -18.66 -33.79
CA TYR A 329 0.58 -17.65 -33.12
C TYR A 329 0.83 -18.00 -31.64
N CYS A 330 -0.17 -18.58 -30.97
CA CYS A 330 -0.06 -19.06 -29.59
C CYS A 330 1.01 -20.17 -29.40
N ALA A 331 1.36 -20.90 -30.46
CA ALA A 331 2.43 -21.91 -30.44
C ALA A 331 3.86 -21.34 -30.33
N SER A 332 4.03 -20.02 -30.48
CA SER A 332 5.34 -19.33 -30.40
C SER A 332 5.60 -18.60 -29.08
N ALA A 333 4.61 -18.57 -28.17
CA ALA A 333 4.76 -18.01 -26.83
C ALA A 333 5.38 -19.05 -25.87
N PRO A 334 6.18 -18.66 -24.86
CA PRO A 334 6.86 -19.59 -23.96
C PRO A 334 5.89 -20.55 -23.25
N VAL A 335 6.28 -21.81 -23.21
CA VAL A 335 5.52 -22.93 -22.61
C VAL A 335 5.37 -22.70 -21.09
N GLY A 336 4.13 -22.65 -20.58
CA GLY A 336 3.87 -22.57 -19.13
C GLY A 336 2.63 -21.78 -18.67
N ASN A 337 1.91 -21.08 -19.56
CA ASN A 337 0.84 -20.17 -19.12
C ASN A 337 -0.49 -20.88 -18.84
N VAL A 338 -0.94 -20.82 -17.59
CA VAL A 338 -2.33 -20.97 -17.19
C VAL A 338 -3.14 -19.74 -17.65
N ASP A 339 -4.42 -19.93 -17.96
CA ASP A 339 -5.34 -18.80 -18.15
C ASP A 339 -5.74 -18.17 -16.79
N GLN A 340 -6.54 -17.09 -16.79
CA GLN A 340 -7.07 -16.42 -15.59
C GLN A 340 -7.97 -17.31 -14.67
N ARG A 341 -8.20 -18.57 -15.03
CA ARG A 341 -8.86 -19.60 -14.21
C ARG A 341 -7.84 -20.53 -13.53
N GLY A 342 -6.54 -20.33 -13.73
CA GLY A 342 -5.49 -21.25 -13.28
C GLY A 342 -5.43 -22.54 -14.09
N VAL A 343 -6.07 -22.59 -15.27
CA VAL A 343 -6.16 -23.81 -16.09
C VAL A 343 -5.06 -23.82 -17.15
N THR A 344 -4.31 -24.92 -17.25
CA THR A 344 -3.31 -25.11 -18.30
C THR A 344 -3.99 -25.17 -19.67
N ARG A 345 -3.58 -24.31 -20.60
CA ARG A 345 -4.18 -24.22 -21.94
C ARG A 345 -4.14 -25.58 -22.67
N PRO A 346 -5.26 -26.11 -23.20
CA PRO A 346 -5.24 -27.33 -24.01
C PRO A 346 -4.45 -27.13 -25.31
N TRP A 347 -3.65 -28.13 -25.70
CA TRP A 347 -3.01 -28.15 -27.02
C TRP A 347 -3.99 -28.71 -28.07
N GLY A 348 -4.30 -27.93 -29.11
CA GLY A 348 -5.00 -28.40 -30.32
C GLY A 348 -6.42 -27.88 -30.56
N SER A 349 -6.89 -26.88 -29.82
CA SER A 349 -8.11 -26.11 -30.11
C SER A 349 -7.89 -24.64 -29.75
N HIS A 350 -8.46 -23.72 -30.54
CA HIS A 350 -8.35 -22.25 -30.48
C HIS A 350 -7.92 -21.70 -29.11
N CYS A 351 -6.88 -20.86 -29.03
CA CYS A 351 -6.36 -20.35 -27.76
C CYS A 351 -7.26 -19.27 -27.11
N ASP A 352 -7.19 -19.17 -25.78
CA ASP A 352 -7.93 -18.15 -25.01
C ASP A 352 -7.35 -16.73 -25.23
N ILE A 353 -8.23 -15.79 -25.57
CA ILE A 353 -7.93 -14.36 -25.79
C ILE A 353 -8.26 -13.48 -24.58
N GLY A 354 -8.71 -14.07 -23.47
CA GLY A 354 -8.89 -13.36 -22.21
C GLY A 354 -7.57 -12.77 -21.70
N ALA A 355 -7.67 -11.77 -20.81
CA ALA A 355 -6.53 -11.08 -20.19
C ALA A 355 -5.42 -12.06 -19.77
N VAL A 356 -4.19 -11.76 -20.20
CA VAL A 356 -2.99 -12.54 -19.92
C VAL A 356 -2.43 -12.05 -18.57
N GLU A 357 -2.28 -12.95 -17.60
CA GLU A 357 -1.43 -12.68 -16.44
C GLU A 357 0.04 -12.90 -16.82
N TYR A 358 0.88 -11.88 -16.63
CA TYR A 358 2.24 -12.14 -16.19
C TYR A 358 2.15 -12.34 -14.67
N ALA A 359 2.73 -13.43 -14.17
CA ALA A 359 2.57 -13.88 -12.79
C ALA A 359 2.82 -12.75 -11.76
N GLN A 360 1.75 -12.23 -11.18
CA GLN A 360 1.70 -11.61 -9.86
C GLN A 360 0.25 -11.67 -9.34
N ILE A 361 -0.09 -12.81 -8.74
CA ILE A 361 -1.06 -12.85 -7.65
C ILE A 361 -0.37 -13.66 -6.54
N THR A 362 -0.16 -12.99 -5.41
CA THR A 362 0.10 -13.60 -4.11
C THR A 362 -1.04 -14.59 -3.83
N THR A 363 -0.83 -15.87 -4.09
CA THR A 363 -1.67 -16.92 -3.51
C THR A 363 -1.51 -16.84 -2.00
N PRO A 364 -2.59 -16.64 -1.21
CA PRO A 364 -2.54 -17.02 0.19
C PRO A 364 -2.30 -18.53 0.23
N THR A 365 -1.11 -18.95 0.61
CA THR A 365 -0.86 -20.32 1.06
C THR A 365 -1.30 -20.42 2.51
N ALA A 366 -2.02 -21.48 2.86
CA ALA A 366 -2.25 -21.83 4.26
C ALA A 366 -0.89 -21.90 5.00
N PRO A 367 -0.80 -21.58 6.29
CA PRO A 367 0.26 -22.09 7.16
C PRO A 367 -0.20 -23.43 7.73
N VAL A 368 0.62 -24.49 7.79
CA VAL A 368 1.98 -24.54 8.37
C VAL A 368 2.82 -25.64 7.67
N ALA A 369 4.01 -25.40 7.06
CA ALA A 369 5.00 -26.49 6.96
C ALA A 369 5.77 -26.55 8.27
N GLY A 370 5.51 -27.63 8.98
CA GLY A 370 6.13 -27.92 10.25
C GLY A 370 5.49 -29.12 10.91
N ARG A 371 5.35 -30.22 10.14
CA ARG A 371 4.96 -31.60 10.51
C ARG A 371 3.48 -31.99 10.34
N ASN A 372 3.21 -32.45 9.11
CA ASN A 372 2.52 -33.70 8.76
C ASN A 372 1.00 -33.86 8.98
N GLY A 373 0.18 -33.04 8.35
CA GLY A 373 -1.09 -33.53 7.84
C GLY A 373 -2.00 -32.40 7.35
N VAL A 374 -2.66 -32.61 6.21
CA VAL A 374 -3.99 -32.02 6.00
C VAL A 374 -4.97 -33.16 5.89
N LEU A 375 -6.18 -32.96 6.37
CA LEU A 375 -7.20 -34.00 6.29
C LEU A 375 -8.03 -33.78 5.02
N SER A 376 -8.05 -34.78 4.14
CA SER A 376 -8.74 -34.74 2.85
C SER A 376 -9.99 -35.62 2.85
N PHE A 377 -11.05 -35.11 2.22
CA PHE A 377 -12.41 -35.63 2.22
C PHE A 377 -12.86 -35.91 0.79
N ASP A 378 -13.31 -37.14 0.54
CA ASP A 378 -13.63 -37.64 -0.79
C ASP A 378 -14.99 -37.17 -1.35
N GLY A 379 -15.81 -36.50 -0.53
CA GLY A 379 -17.15 -36.03 -0.93
C GLY A 379 -18.24 -37.10 -0.88
N THR A 380 -17.96 -38.30 -0.39
CA THR A 380 -18.89 -39.43 -0.40
C THR A 380 -19.31 -39.82 1.01
N ASN A 381 -18.36 -40.24 1.87
CA ASN A 381 -18.66 -40.76 3.21
C ASN A 381 -17.74 -40.25 4.32
N ASP A 382 -16.72 -39.47 3.98
CA ASP A 382 -15.72 -38.95 4.91
C ASP A 382 -16.24 -37.83 5.83
N TYR A 383 -15.99 -37.96 7.13
CA TYR A 383 -16.19 -36.90 8.13
C TYR A 383 -15.46 -37.21 9.44
N VAL A 384 -15.41 -36.24 10.35
CA VAL A 384 -14.91 -36.41 11.71
C VAL A 384 -16.06 -36.25 12.71
N SER A 385 -16.23 -37.23 13.60
CA SER A 385 -17.17 -37.17 14.72
C SER A 385 -16.44 -36.72 15.99
N VAL A 386 -16.82 -35.56 16.56
CA VAL A 386 -16.08 -34.91 17.67
C VAL A 386 -16.41 -35.51 19.05
N TYR A 387 -17.51 -36.25 19.18
CA TYR A 387 -17.95 -36.79 20.47
C TYR A 387 -18.44 -38.23 20.37
N THR A 388 -19.62 -38.46 19.81
CA THR A 388 -20.14 -39.80 19.52
C THR A 388 -20.88 -39.77 18.21
N ASP A 389 -20.65 -40.79 17.37
CA ASP A 389 -21.35 -40.89 16.09
C ASP A 389 -22.80 -41.39 16.25
N THR A 390 -23.05 -42.17 17.31
CA THR A 390 -24.32 -42.89 17.51
C THR A 390 -25.36 -42.12 18.33
N ALA A 391 -25.01 -40.96 18.91
CA ALA A 391 -25.93 -40.20 19.78
C ALA A 391 -25.70 -38.68 19.69
N LYS A 392 -26.80 -37.93 19.83
CA LYS A 392 -26.81 -36.47 19.96
C LYS A 392 -26.29 -36.05 21.33
N VAL A 393 -25.58 -34.92 21.40
CA VAL A 393 -25.00 -34.35 22.62
C VAL A 393 -25.48 -32.91 22.81
N SER A 394 -25.56 -32.43 24.05
CA SER A 394 -25.96 -31.05 24.33
C SER A 394 -24.79 -30.08 24.17
N ALA A 395 -25.06 -28.87 23.68
CA ALA A 395 -24.07 -27.80 23.56
C ALA A 395 -23.36 -27.49 24.90
N THR A 396 -24.10 -27.58 26.02
CA THR A 396 -23.55 -27.41 27.37
C THR A 396 -22.52 -28.48 27.73
N THR A 397 -22.74 -29.74 27.33
CA THR A 397 -21.78 -30.83 27.58
C THR A 397 -20.48 -30.60 26.81
N LEU A 398 -20.57 -30.01 25.61
CA LEU A 398 -19.41 -29.68 24.77
C LEU A 398 -18.74 -28.34 25.13
N GLY A 399 -19.31 -27.57 26.06
CA GLY A 399 -18.79 -26.24 26.43
C GLY A 399 -18.92 -25.20 25.30
N LEU A 400 -19.87 -25.37 24.38
CA LEU A 400 -20.09 -24.42 23.29
C LEU A 400 -20.66 -23.08 23.81
N PRO A 401 -20.24 -21.95 23.23
CA PRO A 401 -20.70 -20.63 23.65
C PRO A 401 -22.18 -20.40 23.36
N VAL A 402 -22.87 -19.69 24.25
CA VAL A 402 -24.31 -19.36 24.09
C VAL A 402 -24.57 -18.02 23.43
N LYS A 403 -23.53 -17.22 23.16
CA LYS A 403 -23.69 -15.87 22.59
C LYS A 403 -22.54 -15.50 21.67
N ASP A 404 -21.36 -15.23 22.24
CA ASP A 404 -20.20 -14.78 21.47
C ASP A 404 -19.48 -16.00 20.90
N ILE A 405 -19.36 -16.10 19.57
CA ILE A 405 -18.73 -17.23 18.90
C ILE A 405 -17.88 -16.77 17.71
N THR A 406 -16.75 -17.44 17.52
CA THR A 406 -16.01 -17.43 16.25
C THR A 406 -15.72 -18.86 15.83
N VAL A 407 -15.95 -19.18 14.57
CA VAL A 407 -15.61 -20.46 13.96
C VAL A 407 -14.73 -20.16 12.77
N GLU A 408 -13.55 -20.76 12.69
CA GLU A 408 -12.59 -20.49 11.61
C GLU A 408 -11.83 -21.75 11.19
N ALA A 409 -11.43 -21.80 9.91
CA ALA A 409 -10.71 -22.93 9.33
C ALA A 409 -9.97 -22.51 8.05
N TRP A 410 -8.84 -23.16 7.78
CA TRP A 410 -8.28 -23.21 6.44
C TRP A 410 -8.98 -24.32 5.66
N VAL A 411 -9.43 -24.03 4.44
CA VAL A 411 -10.12 -25.00 3.59
C VAL A 411 -9.64 -24.92 2.16
N ASN A 412 -9.56 -26.07 1.50
CA ASN A 412 -9.37 -26.21 0.07
C ASN A 412 -10.57 -26.95 -0.51
N ILE A 413 -11.38 -26.26 -1.32
CA ILE A 413 -12.65 -26.78 -1.82
C ILE A 413 -12.42 -27.41 -3.19
N ALA A 414 -12.34 -28.74 -3.27
CA ALA A 414 -12.16 -29.41 -4.54
C ALA A 414 -13.45 -29.39 -5.39
N GLN A 415 -14.62 -29.52 -4.73
CA GLN A 415 -15.93 -29.36 -5.37
C GLN A 415 -16.94 -28.75 -4.39
N PHE A 416 -17.67 -27.72 -4.84
CA PHE A 416 -18.81 -27.19 -4.10
C PHE A 416 -19.93 -28.23 -4.06
N LYS A 417 -20.42 -28.54 -2.85
CA LYS A 417 -21.54 -29.44 -2.62
C LYS A 417 -22.67 -28.64 -1.98
N LYS A 418 -23.91 -29.00 -2.31
CA LYS A 418 -25.11 -28.39 -1.73
C LYS A 418 -25.18 -28.73 -0.24
N TRP A 419 -25.36 -27.70 0.60
CA TRP A 419 -25.54 -27.81 2.05
C TRP A 419 -24.48 -28.64 2.77
N SER A 420 -23.22 -28.66 2.31
CA SER A 420 -22.14 -29.32 3.06
C SER A 420 -21.59 -28.42 4.17
N ALA A 421 -20.89 -28.99 5.16
CA ALA A 421 -20.29 -28.22 6.25
C ALA A 421 -18.84 -28.65 6.53
N PHE A 422 -17.92 -27.69 6.58
CA PHE A 422 -16.55 -27.90 7.07
C PHE A 422 -16.57 -28.20 8.57
N ILE A 423 -17.44 -27.50 9.30
CA ILE A 423 -17.68 -27.69 10.72
C ILE A 423 -19.12 -27.26 11.04
N GLY A 424 -19.80 -28.03 11.90
CA GLY A 424 -21.13 -27.66 12.35
C GLY A 424 -21.57 -28.39 13.61
N PHE A 425 -22.33 -27.66 14.44
CA PHE A 425 -23.15 -28.20 15.52
C PHE A 425 -24.59 -27.73 15.25
N LEU A 426 -25.34 -28.54 14.52
CA LEU A 426 -26.67 -28.17 14.06
C LEU A 426 -27.65 -29.33 14.15
N GLN A 427 -28.94 -29.01 14.25
CA GLN A 427 -30.02 -29.93 13.95
C GLN A 427 -30.94 -29.25 12.94
N ASP A 428 -31.21 -29.95 11.86
CA ASP A 428 -32.14 -29.56 10.82
C ASP A 428 -33.11 -30.73 10.61
N ASN A 429 -34.40 -30.43 10.50
CA ASN A 429 -35.47 -31.38 10.15
C ASN A 429 -36.57 -30.68 9.35
N ALA A 430 -36.19 -29.66 8.55
CA ALA A 430 -37.04 -28.79 7.73
C ALA A 430 -38.07 -27.91 8.47
N THR A 431 -38.42 -28.20 9.72
CA THR A 431 -39.38 -27.40 10.52
C THR A 431 -38.77 -26.80 11.79
N SER A 432 -37.59 -27.28 12.19
CA SER A 432 -36.88 -26.85 13.38
C SER A 432 -35.38 -26.88 13.15
N GLU A 433 -34.78 -25.69 13.01
CA GLU A 433 -33.35 -25.51 12.73
C GLU A 433 -32.65 -24.86 13.94
N TRP A 434 -31.66 -25.55 14.49
CA TRP A 434 -30.93 -25.19 15.70
C TRP A 434 -29.43 -25.18 15.47
N GLY A 435 -28.71 -24.32 16.20
CA GLY A 435 -27.25 -24.31 16.22
C GLY A 435 -26.61 -23.45 15.13
N TRP A 436 -25.46 -23.90 14.63
CA TRP A 436 -24.63 -23.16 13.68
C TRP A 436 -23.81 -24.10 12.77
N ALA A 437 -23.43 -23.59 11.60
CA ALA A 437 -22.55 -24.28 10.66
C ALA A 437 -21.77 -23.34 9.76
N MET A 438 -20.60 -23.79 9.30
CA MET A 438 -19.81 -23.12 8.26
C MET A 438 -19.49 -24.13 7.16
N GLY A 439 -19.78 -23.78 5.91
CA GLY A 439 -19.81 -24.78 4.84
C GLY A 439 -19.93 -24.24 3.43
N THR A 440 -20.27 -25.13 2.49
CA THR A 440 -20.53 -24.78 1.10
C THR A 440 -22.00 -24.97 0.73
N TRP A 441 -22.48 -24.15 -0.17
CA TRP A 441 -23.71 -24.37 -0.89
C TRP A 441 -23.42 -24.41 -2.40
N GLY A 442 -24.27 -25.10 -3.15
CA GLY A 442 -24.10 -25.28 -4.59
C GLY A 442 -25.43 -25.60 -5.26
N THR A 443 -25.66 -24.98 -6.40
CA THR A 443 -26.76 -25.23 -7.34
C THR A 443 -26.17 -25.31 -8.75
N PRO A 444 -26.87 -25.87 -9.75
CA PRO A 444 -26.38 -25.87 -11.14
C PRO A 444 -26.01 -24.47 -11.69
N ASP A 445 -26.53 -23.41 -11.08
CA ASP A 445 -26.40 -22.02 -11.54
C ASP A 445 -25.57 -21.11 -10.61
N ALA A 446 -25.20 -21.56 -9.41
CA ALA A 446 -24.44 -20.76 -8.42
C ALA A 446 -23.82 -21.60 -7.30
N ASP A 447 -22.58 -21.26 -6.91
CA ASP A 447 -21.80 -21.91 -5.85
C ASP A 447 -21.26 -20.90 -4.84
N GLY A 448 -21.09 -21.29 -3.58
CA GLY A 448 -20.48 -20.40 -2.59
C GLY A 448 -20.23 -21.03 -1.22
N VAL A 449 -19.73 -20.19 -0.31
CA VAL A 449 -19.54 -20.54 1.11
C VAL A 449 -20.57 -19.85 1.98
N TYR A 450 -20.82 -20.38 3.18
CA TYR A 450 -21.76 -19.78 4.12
C TYR A 450 -21.29 -19.88 5.57
N PHE A 451 -21.79 -18.97 6.40
CA PHE A 451 -21.87 -19.11 7.85
C PHE A 451 -23.32 -18.97 8.30
N GLY A 452 -23.87 -20.01 8.93
CA GLY A 452 -25.27 -20.10 9.34
C GLY A 452 -25.42 -20.20 10.85
N LEU A 453 -26.46 -19.56 11.42
CA LEU A 453 -26.77 -19.59 12.86
C LEU A 453 -28.26 -19.34 13.13
N SER A 454 -28.79 -19.92 14.22
CA SER A 454 -30.18 -19.72 14.73
C SER A 454 -30.20 -19.23 16.18
N THR A 455 -31.01 -18.20 16.50
CA THR A 455 -31.30 -17.76 17.88
C THR A 455 -32.72 -18.10 18.35
N THR A 456 -33.57 -18.64 17.48
CA THR A 456 -34.98 -18.94 17.80
C THR A 456 -35.32 -20.43 17.81
N GLY A 457 -34.48 -21.28 17.20
CA GLY A 457 -34.78 -22.71 17.00
C GLY A 457 -35.83 -22.99 15.91
N THR A 458 -36.21 -21.96 15.15
CA THR A 458 -37.24 -22.01 14.08
C THR A 458 -36.73 -21.39 12.79
N GLY A 459 -35.49 -21.72 12.40
CA GLY A 459 -34.85 -21.25 11.16
C GLY A 459 -33.45 -20.68 11.38
N MET A 460 -32.51 -21.03 10.51
CA MET A 460 -31.16 -20.50 10.44
C MET A 460 -31.09 -19.31 9.48
N THR A 461 -30.35 -18.29 9.87
CA THR A 461 -29.91 -17.24 8.95
C THR A 461 -28.56 -17.63 8.40
N TYR A 462 -28.44 -17.62 7.08
CA TYR A 462 -27.20 -17.89 6.36
C TYR A 462 -26.63 -16.57 5.82
N LEU A 463 -25.38 -16.30 6.15
CA LEU A 463 -24.57 -15.32 5.44
C LEU A 463 -23.94 -16.01 4.24
N SER A 464 -24.40 -15.67 3.03
CA SER A 464 -23.94 -16.29 1.78
C SER A 464 -24.18 -15.36 0.59
N ASP A 465 -23.16 -14.70 0.06
CA ASP A 465 -23.30 -13.82 -1.13
C ASP A 465 -22.01 -13.75 -1.99
N PHE A 466 -21.04 -14.63 -1.78
CA PHE A 466 -19.80 -14.64 -2.56
C PHE A 466 -19.27 -16.07 -2.77
N SER A 467 -18.60 -16.27 -3.90
CA SER A 467 -17.94 -17.53 -4.26
C SER A 467 -16.44 -17.43 -4.00
N VAL A 468 -15.80 -18.53 -3.61
CA VAL A 468 -14.35 -18.66 -3.62
C VAL A 468 -13.95 -19.59 -4.76
N LEU A 469 -12.74 -19.44 -5.32
CA LEU A 469 -12.29 -20.38 -6.36
C LEU A 469 -12.08 -21.79 -5.75
N PRO A 470 -12.43 -22.86 -6.48
CA PRO A 470 -12.12 -24.23 -6.05
C PRO A 470 -10.62 -24.53 -6.19
N ASN A 471 -10.17 -25.60 -5.53
CA ASN A 471 -8.79 -26.11 -5.52
C ASN A 471 -7.72 -25.12 -5.00
N ARG A 472 -8.12 -24.06 -4.30
CA ARG A 472 -7.20 -23.17 -3.57
C ARG A 472 -7.49 -23.20 -2.07
N TRP A 473 -6.44 -22.98 -1.28
CA TRP A 473 -6.58 -22.72 0.15
C TRP A 473 -7.18 -21.33 0.37
N VAL A 474 -8.16 -21.25 1.26
CA VAL A 474 -8.74 -20.01 1.77
C VAL A 474 -8.96 -20.14 3.27
N HIS A 475 -8.79 -19.05 4.02
CA HIS A 475 -9.18 -18.99 5.42
C HIS A 475 -10.62 -18.48 5.53
N LEU A 476 -11.52 -19.28 6.10
CA LEU A 476 -12.89 -18.87 6.36
C LEU A 476 -13.08 -18.61 7.85
N ALA A 477 -13.73 -17.51 8.22
CA ALA A 477 -14.13 -17.25 9.60
C ALA A 477 -15.56 -16.69 9.69
N GLY A 478 -16.39 -17.25 10.57
CA GLY A 478 -17.71 -16.73 10.92
C GLY A 478 -17.73 -16.25 12.38
N THR A 479 -18.21 -15.03 12.63
CA THR A 479 -18.30 -14.46 13.99
C THR A 479 -19.73 -14.05 14.33
N TYR A 480 -20.15 -14.21 15.59
CA TYR A 480 -21.40 -13.69 16.10
C TYR A 480 -21.23 -13.16 17.53
N ASP A 481 -21.65 -11.91 17.79
CA ASP A 481 -21.50 -11.22 19.09
C ASP A 481 -22.82 -11.15 19.91
N GLY A 482 -23.78 -12.01 19.57
CA GLY A 482 -25.14 -11.97 20.11
C GLY A 482 -26.06 -10.92 19.47
N THR A 483 -25.55 -10.11 18.54
CA THR A 483 -26.35 -9.12 17.79
C THR A 483 -26.07 -9.10 16.30
N THR A 484 -24.83 -9.40 15.91
CA THR A 484 -24.36 -9.25 14.53
C THR A 484 -23.58 -10.48 14.12
N MET A 485 -24.02 -11.13 13.05
CA MET A 485 -23.26 -12.18 12.36
C MET A 485 -22.33 -11.53 11.34
N LYS A 486 -21.12 -12.07 11.18
CA LYS A 486 -20.16 -11.65 10.14
C LYS A 486 -19.47 -12.87 9.53
N LEU A 487 -19.13 -12.78 8.25
CA LEU A 487 -18.38 -13.79 7.50
C LEU A 487 -17.15 -13.14 6.87
N TYR A 488 -15.99 -13.74 7.07
CA TYR A 488 -14.69 -13.30 6.59
C TYR A 488 -14.05 -14.35 5.68
N VAL A 489 -13.29 -13.88 4.68
CA VAL A 489 -12.44 -14.70 3.80
C VAL A 489 -11.05 -14.12 3.79
N ASP A 490 -10.03 -14.94 4.04
CA ASP A 490 -8.63 -14.53 4.10
C ASP A 490 -8.43 -13.32 5.05
N GLY A 491 -9.24 -13.26 6.11
CA GLY A 491 -9.23 -12.20 7.10
C GLY A 491 -10.01 -10.93 6.73
N ASP A 492 -10.61 -10.87 5.54
CA ASP A 492 -11.40 -9.73 5.08
C ASP A 492 -12.89 -9.91 5.30
N LEU A 493 -13.56 -8.87 5.81
CA LEU A 493 -15.01 -8.90 6.05
C LEU A 493 -15.77 -8.93 4.72
N MET A 494 -16.47 -10.03 4.46
CA MET A 494 -17.22 -10.23 3.21
C MET A 494 -18.71 -9.92 3.35
N ASN A 495 -19.32 -10.30 4.47
CA ASN A 495 -20.74 -10.08 4.70
C ASN A 495 -21.05 -9.93 6.19
N SER A 496 -22.14 -9.23 6.52
CA SER A 496 -22.62 -9.07 7.89
C SER A 496 -24.14 -8.93 7.94
N SER A 497 -24.77 -9.44 8.99
CA SER A 497 -26.22 -9.34 9.19
C SER A 497 -26.57 -9.19 10.66
N THR A 498 -27.60 -8.39 10.95
CA THR A 498 -28.20 -8.22 12.28
C THR A 498 -29.55 -8.95 12.41
N ALA A 499 -29.87 -9.82 11.45
CA ALA A 499 -31.16 -10.54 11.42
C ALA A 499 -31.36 -11.49 12.61
N GLN A 500 -30.28 -11.95 13.22
CA GLN A 500 -30.29 -12.80 14.43
C GLN A 500 -29.83 -11.99 15.63
N SER A 501 -30.58 -12.03 16.73
CA SER A 501 -30.24 -11.34 17.98
C SER A 501 -30.59 -12.22 19.17
N GLY A 502 -29.76 -12.17 20.21
CA GLY A 502 -29.91 -12.95 21.43
C GLY A 502 -29.00 -14.19 21.50
N PRO A 503 -29.23 -15.08 22.49
CA PRO A 503 -28.46 -16.30 22.64
C PRO A 503 -28.65 -17.26 21.46
N ILE A 504 -27.61 -18.03 21.13
CA ILE A 504 -27.68 -19.10 20.15
C ILE A 504 -28.63 -20.18 20.65
N ALA A 505 -29.59 -20.57 19.82
CA ALA A 505 -30.55 -21.61 20.13
C ALA A 505 -29.94 -22.98 19.83
N TYR A 506 -29.81 -23.82 20.85
CA TYR A 506 -29.29 -25.19 20.72
C TYR A 506 -30.34 -26.25 21.02
N ALA A 507 -30.37 -27.28 20.17
CA ALA A 507 -30.92 -28.59 20.49
C ALA A 507 -29.78 -29.58 20.77
N ASN A 508 -30.10 -30.78 21.24
CA ASN A 508 -29.11 -31.85 21.27
C ASN A 508 -28.81 -32.25 19.82
N SER A 509 -27.54 -32.19 19.42
CA SER A 509 -27.11 -32.33 18.02
C SER A 509 -25.83 -33.15 17.88
N TRP A 510 -25.47 -33.49 16.65
CA TRP A 510 -24.14 -34.02 16.34
C TRP A 510 -23.14 -32.87 16.14
N TYR A 511 -21.90 -33.09 16.57
CA TYR A 511 -20.79 -32.18 16.33
C TYR A 511 -19.82 -32.82 15.34
N ARG A 512 -19.74 -32.28 14.12
CA ARG A 512 -19.00 -32.90 13.02
C ARG A 512 -18.13 -31.89 12.27
N LEU A 513 -17.00 -32.38 11.77
CA LEU A 513 -16.19 -31.71 10.76
C LEU A 513 -16.35 -32.48 9.43
N GLY A 514 -16.41 -31.76 8.31
CA GLY A 514 -16.53 -32.31 6.96
C GLY A 514 -17.91 -32.85 6.58
N SER A 515 -18.93 -32.67 7.44
CA SER A 515 -20.29 -33.13 7.22
C SER A 515 -21.33 -32.17 7.79
N TYR A 516 -22.30 -31.80 6.96
CA TYR A 516 -23.60 -31.30 7.43
C TYR A 516 -24.49 -32.49 7.75
N LYS A 517 -25.08 -32.51 8.95
CA LYS A 517 -25.89 -33.62 9.43
C LYS A 517 -27.32 -33.15 9.70
N ASP A 518 -28.25 -33.63 8.87
CA ASP A 518 -29.70 -33.56 9.04
C ASP A 518 -30.20 -34.90 9.61
N ASP A 519 -31.34 -34.93 10.30
CA ASP A 519 -31.95 -36.18 10.79
C ASP A 519 -32.26 -37.16 9.64
N ASP A 520 -32.53 -36.66 8.44
CA ASP A 520 -32.90 -37.47 7.27
C ASP A 520 -31.81 -37.54 6.16
N GLU A 521 -30.91 -36.57 6.08
CA GLU A 521 -29.90 -36.46 5.02
C GLU A 521 -28.51 -36.01 5.51
N ASP A 522 -27.46 -36.42 4.79
CA ASP A 522 -26.06 -36.27 5.21
C ASP A 522 -25.26 -35.71 4.03
N PHE A 523 -24.79 -34.46 4.12
CA PHE A 523 -24.03 -33.82 3.03
C PHE A 523 -22.55 -33.70 3.40
N ARG A 524 -21.67 -34.18 2.52
CA ARG A 524 -20.21 -34.22 2.75
C ARG A 524 -19.48 -33.14 1.96
N ILE A 525 -18.38 -32.64 2.52
CA ILE A 525 -17.45 -31.78 1.78
C ILE A 525 -16.59 -32.64 0.86
N GLN A 526 -16.18 -32.07 -0.28
CA GLN A 526 -15.13 -32.64 -1.13
C GLN A 526 -13.98 -31.65 -1.22
N GLY A 527 -12.84 -32.00 -0.64
CA GLY A 527 -11.75 -31.05 -0.45
C GLY A 527 -10.83 -31.41 0.70
N SER A 528 -10.03 -30.46 1.15
CA SER A 528 -9.15 -30.63 2.32
C SER A 528 -9.37 -29.49 3.31
N MET A 529 -9.03 -29.72 4.58
CA MET A 529 -9.07 -28.67 5.60
C MET A 529 -7.91 -28.81 6.58
N ASP A 530 -7.66 -27.71 7.28
CA ASP A 530 -6.58 -27.56 8.23
C ASP A 530 -6.94 -26.48 9.29
N GLU A 531 -6.28 -26.50 10.44
CA GLU A 531 -6.31 -25.41 11.44
C GLU A 531 -7.73 -25.00 11.89
N VAL A 532 -8.60 -25.97 12.18
CA VAL A 532 -10.01 -25.71 12.54
C VAL A 532 -10.11 -25.27 14.00
N ARG A 533 -10.74 -24.10 14.24
CA ARG A 533 -10.79 -23.45 15.56
C ARG A 533 -12.20 -22.97 15.88
N VAL A 534 -12.57 -23.10 17.15
CA VAL A 534 -13.83 -22.55 17.70
C VAL A 534 -13.51 -21.73 18.93
N TRP A 535 -14.07 -20.53 19.03
CA TRP A 535 -13.86 -19.58 20.10
C TRP A 535 -15.19 -19.17 20.75
N ASN A 536 -15.18 -18.84 22.04
CA ASN A 536 -16.31 -18.28 22.79
C ASN A 536 -16.29 -16.74 22.84
N VAL A 537 -15.60 -16.13 21.89
CA VAL A 537 -15.51 -14.68 21.70
C VAL A 537 -15.79 -14.39 20.23
N ALA A 538 -16.53 -13.32 19.95
CA ALA A 538 -16.67 -12.77 18.60
C ALA A 538 -15.40 -11.98 18.27
N ARG A 539 -14.48 -12.59 17.54
CA ARG A 539 -13.16 -12.02 17.25
C ARG A 539 -13.27 -10.86 16.28
N SER A 540 -12.43 -9.84 16.45
CA SER A 540 -12.36 -8.73 15.49
C SER A 540 -11.68 -9.17 14.19
N GLN A 541 -11.87 -8.41 13.11
CA GLN A 541 -11.17 -8.64 11.84
C GLN A 541 -9.64 -8.68 12.04
N THR A 542 -9.10 -7.76 12.84
CA THR A 542 -7.67 -7.70 13.17
C THR A 542 -7.22 -8.92 13.96
N ASP A 543 -8.02 -9.43 14.89
CA ASP A 543 -7.68 -10.65 15.64
C ASP A 543 -7.62 -11.88 14.72
N ILE A 544 -8.54 -11.96 13.75
CA ILE A 544 -8.58 -13.01 12.74
C ILE A 544 -7.34 -12.89 11.85
N GLN A 545 -7.08 -11.73 11.25
CA GLN A 545 -5.91 -11.49 10.40
C GLN A 545 -4.58 -11.77 11.13
N THR A 546 -4.49 -11.42 12.42
CA THR A 546 -3.29 -11.64 13.24
C THR A 546 -3.03 -13.11 13.53
N ASN A 547 -4.09 -13.93 13.67
CA ASN A 547 -3.94 -15.30 14.16
C ASN A 547 -4.27 -16.37 13.12
N MET A 548 -4.91 -16.04 11.99
CA MET A 548 -5.25 -17.02 10.95
C MET A 548 -4.00 -17.74 10.42
N TYR A 549 -2.84 -17.06 10.45
CA TYR A 549 -1.58 -17.67 10.05
C TYR A 549 -0.77 -18.32 11.18
N ARG A 550 -1.21 -18.17 12.42
CA ARG A 550 -0.45 -18.57 13.61
C ARG A 550 -0.94 -19.91 14.13
N ARG A 551 0.00 -20.82 14.39
CA ARG A 551 -0.25 -22.03 15.18
C ARG A 551 -0.66 -21.68 16.61
N LEU A 552 -1.77 -22.22 17.08
CA LEU A 552 -2.23 -22.01 18.44
C LEU A 552 -1.59 -23.05 19.38
N THR A 553 -1.44 -22.67 20.65
CA THR A 553 -0.91 -23.52 21.72
C THR A 553 -2.00 -24.34 22.40
N GLY A 554 -3.28 -24.04 22.15
CA GLY A 554 -4.43 -24.65 22.83
C GLY A 554 -4.80 -23.95 24.14
N SER A 555 -3.97 -23.00 24.61
CA SER A 555 -4.14 -22.26 25.88
C SER A 555 -4.71 -20.85 25.70
N GLU A 556 -5.04 -20.47 24.47
CA GLU A 556 -5.50 -19.13 24.14
C GLU A 556 -6.83 -18.79 24.83
N ALA A 557 -6.90 -17.57 25.37
CA ALA A 557 -8.09 -17.08 26.04
C ALA A 557 -9.30 -17.10 25.08
N GLY A 558 -10.34 -17.81 25.51
CA GLY A 558 -11.58 -17.95 24.77
C GLY A 558 -11.56 -19.00 23.66
N LEU A 559 -10.46 -19.72 23.45
CA LEU A 559 -10.44 -20.88 22.56
C LEU A 559 -11.27 -22.01 23.20
N VAL A 560 -12.19 -22.59 22.44
CA VAL A 560 -13.09 -23.67 22.88
C VAL A 560 -12.55 -25.01 22.40
N ASN A 561 -12.27 -25.13 21.10
CA ASN A 561 -11.71 -26.31 20.45
C ASN A 561 -10.66 -25.92 19.41
N TYR A 562 -9.65 -26.76 19.23
CA TYR A 562 -8.64 -26.56 18.21
C TYR A 562 -8.15 -27.89 17.62
N TRP A 563 -8.48 -28.12 16.35
CA TRP A 563 -8.04 -29.29 15.59
C TRP A 563 -7.00 -28.89 14.55
N PRO A 564 -5.74 -29.22 14.80
CA PRO A 564 -4.65 -28.87 13.92
C PRO A 564 -4.48 -29.77 12.70
N MET A 565 -5.04 -30.99 12.72
CA MET A 565 -4.98 -31.94 11.60
C MET A 565 -3.56 -32.41 11.19
N ASP A 566 -2.64 -32.51 12.14
CA ASP A 566 -1.22 -32.86 11.91
C ASP A 566 -0.84 -34.30 12.31
N GLU A 567 -1.80 -35.19 12.54
CA GLU A 567 -1.50 -36.56 13.00
C GLU A 567 -0.82 -37.40 11.91
N GLY A 568 -1.07 -37.09 10.64
CA GLY A 568 -0.45 -37.71 9.48
C GLY A 568 -0.81 -39.17 9.23
N SER A 569 -1.46 -39.83 10.18
CA SER A 569 -1.93 -41.22 10.12
C SER A 569 -2.89 -41.53 11.27
N GLY A 570 -3.60 -42.67 11.18
CA GLY A 570 -4.52 -43.12 12.24
C GLY A 570 -5.96 -42.62 12.05
N THR A 571 -6.81 -42.92 13.04
CA THR A 571 -8.27 -42.68 12.99
C THR A 571 -8.77 -41.69 14.03
N VAL A 572 -7.87 -40.99 14.72
CA VAL A 572 -8.19 -40.02 15.77
C VAL A 572 -7.62 -38.66 15.38
N LEU A 573 -8.44 -37.62 15.46
CA LEU A 573 -8.05 -36.21 15.29
C LEU A 573 -7.98 -35.58 16.68
N ASN A 574 -6.80 -35.15 17.12
CA ASN A 574 -6.62 -34.65 18.47
C ASN A 574 -7.09 -33.20 18.60
N ASP A 575 -7.84 -32.90 19.65
CA ASP A 575 -8.12 -31.53 20.07
C ASP A 575 -6.92 -31.05 20.90
N HIS A 576 -6.18 -30.06 20.40
CA HIS A 576 -5.00 -29.51 21.07
C HIS A 576 -5.32 -28.74 22.34
N LYS A 577 -6.60 -28.47 22.62
CA LYS A 577 -7.07 -28.02 23.94
C LYS A 577 -7.29 -29.18 24.93
N GLY A 578 -7.27 -30.42 24.46
CA GLY A 578 -7.19 -31.63 25.27
C GLY A 578 -8.51 -32.21 25.78
N VAL A 579 -9.67 -31.82 25.21
CA VAL A 579 -10.99 -32.20 25.76
C VAL A 579 -11.87 -32.99 24.77
N LEU A 580 -11.85 -32.68 23.47
CA LEU A 580 -12.78 -33.27 22.48
C LEU A 580 -12.07 -33.83 21.22
N ASN A 581 -11.35 -34.94 21.37
CA ASN A 581 -10.74 -35.63 20.23
C ASN A 581 -11.81 -36.19 19.28
N GLY A 582 -11.63 -35.96 17.98
CA GLY A 582 -12.48 -36.49 16.93
C GLY A 582 -12.10 -37.91 16.50
N THR A 583 -13.09 -38.67 16.03
CA THR A 583 -12.90 -39.96 15.37
C THR A 583 -13.19 -39.82 13.88
N LEU A 584 -12.25 -40.27 13.05
CA LEU A 584 -12.40 -40.27 11.59
C LEU A 584 -13.38 -41.38 11.18
N VAL A 585 -14.40 -41.03 10.38
CA VAL A 585 -15.40 -41.94 9.82
C VAL A 585 -15.38 -41.81 8.30
N GLY A 586 -15.47 -42.93 7.57
CA GLY A 586 -15.27 -42.96 6.10
C GLY A 586 -13.82 -43.19 5.67
N LEU A 587 -12.87 -42.92 6.58
CA LEU A 587 -11.41 -42.93 6.40
C LEU A 587 -10.89 -41.79 5.50
N PRO A 588 -11.13 -40.51 5.88
CA PRO A 588 -10.49 -39.38 5.23
C PRO A 588 -8.96 -39.54 5.25
N SER A 589 -8.32 -39.10 4.19
CA SER A 589 -6.90 -39.35 3.94
C SER A 589 -6.03 -38.23 4.49
N TRP A 590 -4.97 -38.60 5.20
CA TRP A 590 -3.89 -37.68 5.60
C TRP A 590 -2.98 -37.43 4.38
N LEU A 591 -2.82 -36.17 3.98
CA LEU A 591 -1.88 -35.79 2.92
C LEU A 591 -0.61 -35.15 3.53
N GLN A 592 0.58 -35.54 3.03
CA GLN A 592 1.89 -35.01 3.48
C GLN A 592 2.46 -33.97 2.51
N THR A 593 1.80 -32.81 2.39
CA THR A 593 2.33 -31.68 1.63
C THR A 593 2.23 -30.42 2.48
N GLY A 594 3.30 -30.06 3.20
CA GLY A 594 3.35 -28.85 4.03
C GLY A 594 3.86 -27.60 3.26
N PRO A 595 3.39 -26.37 3.58
CA PRO A 595 3.75 -25.10 2.92
C PRO A 595 4.98 -24.30 3.48
N PRO A 596 5.74 -23.56 2.64
CA PRO A 596 7.14 -23.07 2.84
C PRO A 596 7.46 -22.14 4.03
N ILE A 597 8.76 -21.82 4.21
CA ILE A 597 9.28 -20.73 5.08
C ILE A 597 8.55 -19.41 4.80
N LEU A 598 8.47 -18.50 5.79
CA LEU A 598 7.92 -17.16 5.60
C LEU A 598 9.03 -16.11 5.45
N PRO A 599 9.21 -15.50 4.28
CA PRO A 599 9.77 -14.18 4.15
C PRO A 599 8.74 -13.22 4.75
N GLY A 600 9.20 -12.32 5.61
CA GLY A 600 8.32 -11.32 6.17
C GLY A 600 7.93 -10.35 5.07
N LEU A 601 6.62 -10.18 4.86
CA LEU A 601 5.96 -9.03 4.22
C LEU A 601 6.63 -8.47 2.95
N ASP A 602 5.92 -8.45 1.82
CA ASP A 602 6.37 -7.63 0.69
C ASP A 602 6.56 -6.17 1.18
N LEU A 603 7.81 -5.69 1.09
CA LEU A 603 8.17 -4.37 1.58
C LEU A 603 8.02 -3.37 0.44
N SER A 604 7.39 -2.23 0.71
CA SER A 604 7.32 -1.12 -0.24
C SER A 604 8.10 0.08 0.27
N PHE A 605 8.98 0.60 -0.59
CA PHE A 605 9.78 1.79 -0.31
C PHE A 605 9.53 2.85 -1.37
N SER A 606 9.62 4.12 -0.98
CA SER A 606 9.63 5.25 -1.92
C SER A 606 10.94 5.99 -1.76
N THR A 607 11.62 6.22 -2.88
CA THR A 607 12.85 7.01 -2.93
C THR A 607 12.88 7.88 -4.19
N ASN A 608 13.94 8.66 -4.38
CA ASN A 608 14.21 9.37 -5.60
C ASN A 608 15.47 8.81 -6.30
N ASP A 609 15.66 9.07 -7.59
CA ASP A 609 16.72 8.47 -8.44
C ASP A 609 18.18 8.77 -8.01
N VAL A 610 18.38 9.56 -6.94
CA VAL A 610 19.69 9.87 -6.35
C VAL A 610 19.81 9.49 -4.87
N THR A 611 18.76 8.94 -4.25
CA THR A 611 18.74 8.59 -2.82
C THR A 611 18.69 7.07 -2.63
N PRO A 612 19.73 6.46 -2.03
CA PRO A 612 19.67 5.04 -1.70
C PRO A 612 18.67 4.74 -0.57
N VAL A 613 17.97 3.61 -0.67
CA VAL A 613 17.15 3.05 0.40
C VAL A 613 18.04 2.17 1.27
N ASN A 614 18.08 2.44 2.58
CA ASN A 614 18.76 1.57 3.55
C ASN A 614 17.71 1.05 4.53
N ASP A 615 17.52 -0.27 4.56
CA ASP A 615 16.54 -0.91 5.44
C ASP A 615 16.96 -2.36 5.75
N SER A 616 16.07 -3.17 6.34
CA SER A 616 16.28 -4.59 6.60
C SER A 616 15.12 -5.43 6.05
N LEU A 617 15.48 -6.50 5.37
CA LEU A 617 14.58 -7.54 4.89
C LEU A 617 13.99 -8.28 6.09
N LEU A 618 12.71 -8.60 6.00
CA LEU A 618 12.00 -9.28 7.08
C LEU A 618 11.97 -10.78 6.83
N GLY A 619 12.05 -11.56 7.89
CA GLY A 619 11.93 -13.01 7.82
C GLY A 619 11.52 -13.50 9.19
N MET A 620 10.70 -14.53 9.24
CA MET A 620 10.30 -15.16 10.48
C MET A 620 10.54 -16.64 10.38
N ASP A 621 11.32 -17.18 11.31
CA ASP A 621 11.38 -18.60 11.56
C ASP A 621 10.31 -18.90 12.62
N PRO A 622 9.23 -19.64 12.29
CA PRO A 622 8.20 -20.02 13.26
C PRO A 622 8.73 -20.85 14.43
N ASP A 623 9.89 -21.52 14.28
CA ASP A 623 10.58 -22.26 15.34
C ASP A 623 11.53 -21.36 16.18
N GLY A 624 11.70 -20.09 15.79
CA GLY A 624 12.59 -19.14 16.45
C GLY A 624 14.09 -19.35 16.17
N GLY A 625 14.43 -20.11 15.13
CA GLY A 625 15.79 -20.31 14.66
C GLY A 625 16.41 -19.08 13.98
N ALA A 626 17.73 -19.11 13.81
CA ALA A 626 18.47 -18.03 13.17
C ALA A 626 18.24 -18.04 11.65
N LEU A 627 18.00 -16.86 11.08
CA LEU A 627 17.74 -16.69 9.65
C LEU A 627 18.95 -16.12 8.92
N THR A 628 19.05 -16.48 7.64
CA THR A 628 20.00 -15.90 6.69
C THR A 628 19.30 -15.39 5.44
N TYR A 629 19.74 -14.26 4.91
CA TYR A 629 19.12 -13.54 3.80
C TYR A 629 20.06 -13.47 2.61
N SER A 630 19.55 -13.75 1.42
CA SER A 630 20.29 -13.69 0.16
C SER A 630 19.42 -13.11 -0.95
N THR A 631 20.03 -12.62 -2.02
CA THR A 631 19.29 -12.07 -3.17
C THR A 631 18.97 -13.18 -4.17
N VAL A 632 17.74 -13.22 -4.69
CA VAL A 632 17.29 -14.15 -5.73
C VAL A 632 17.30 -13.47 -7.09
N THR A 633 16.65 -12.30 -7.17
CA THR A 633 16.64 -11.45 -8.36
C THR A 633 17.16 -10.07 -7.98
N GLN A 634 17.96 -9.48 -8.86
CA GLN A 634 18.40 -8.10 -8.70
C GLN A 634 17.33 -7.14 -9.25
N PRO A 635 17.29 -5.89 -8.77
CA PRO A 635 16.46 -4.87 -9.38
C PRO A 635 16.83 -4.63 -10.84
N ALA A 636 15.85 -4.33 -11.67
CA ALA A 636 16.08 -4.03 -13.09
C ALA A 636 16.65 -2.62 -13.29
N HIS A 637 16.37 -1.72 -12.34
CA HIS A 637 16.64 -0.29 -12.47
C HIS A 637 17.33 0.32 -11.24
N GLY A 638 18.13 -0.49 -10.55
CA GLY A 638 18.96 -0.11 -9.43
C GLY A 638 19.86 -1.27 -9.01
N ASN A 639 20.70 -1.04 -8.00
CA ASN A 639 21.62 -2.04 -7.45
C ASN A 639 21.25 -2.37 -6.02
N LEU A 640 21.08 -3.65 -5.71
CA LEU A 640 20.82 -4.14 -4.36
C LEU A 640 22.08 -4.78 -3.76
N GLN A 641 22.42 -4.34 -2.56
CA GLN A 641 23.43 -4.98 -1.71
C GLN A 641 22.80 -5.37 -0.37
N ILE A 642 22.76 -6.67 -0.04
CA ILE A 642 22.51 -7.12 1.33
C ILE A 642 23.79 -6.82 2.14
N THR A 643 23.71 -5.86 3.06
CA THR A 643 24.82 -5.40 3.89
C THR A 643 25.01 -6.27 5.14
N ASN A 644 23.96 -6.98 5.59
CA ASN A 644 24.07 -7.99 6.62
C ASN A 644 23.10 -9.15 6.39
N ALA A 645 23.64 -10.31 5.99
CA ALA A 645 22.88 -11.51 5.70
C ALA A 645 22.24 -12.17 6.94
N SER A 646 22.60 -11.81 8.18
CA SER A 646 22.00 -12.39 9.40
C SER A 646 20.86 -11.56 10.00
N THR A 647 20.78 -10.28 9.62
CA THR A 647 19.74 -9.34 10.09
C THR A 647 18.83 -8.87 8.96
N GLY A 648 19.13 -9.27 7.72
CA GLY A 648 18.43 -8.82 6.52
C GLY A 648 18.80 -7.41 6.07
N ALA A 649 19.77 -6.72 6.71
CA ALA A 649 20.09 -5.34 6.34
C ALA A 649 20.53 -5.24 4.88
N PHE A 650 20.02 -4.24 4.15
CA PHE A 650 20.30 -4.01 2.74
C PHE A 650 20.38 -2.53 2.38
N THR A 651 21.05 -2.26 1.27
CA THR A 651 21.10 -0.97 0.59
C THR A 651 20.64 -1.17 -0.86
N TYR A 652 19.60 -0.46 -1.27
CA TYR A 652 19.20 -0.34 -2.67
C TYR A 652 19.59 1.04 -3.20
N THR A 653 20.31 1.08 -4.31
CA THR A 653 20.71 2.32 -4.99
C THR A 653 20.01 2.38 -6.35
N PRO A 654 19.07 3.30 -6.59
CA PRO A 654 18.45 3.46 -7.90
C PRO A 654 19.48 3.73 -8.99
N ASN A 655 19.20 3.28 -10.22
CA ASN A 655 19.95 3.74 -11.38
C ASN A 655 19.66 5.24 -11.57
N PRO A 656 20.68 6.06 -11.82
CA PRO A 656 20.48 7.48 -12.13
C PRO A 656 19.46 7.65 -13.26
N ASN A 657 18.57 8.64 -13.16
CA ASN A 657 17.52 8.96 -14.13
C ASN A 657 16.38 7.96 -14.27
N TYR A 658 16.35 6.89 -13.48
CA TYR A 658 15.22 5.99 -13.50
C TYR A 658 14.00 6.62 -12.80
N ASN A 659 12.85 6.62 -13.48
CA ASN A 659 11.55 6.97 -12.90
C ASN A 659 10.60 5.81 -13.16
N GLY A 660 9.99 5.30 -12.09
CA GLY A 660 9.10 4.16 -12.16
C GLY A 660 9.26 3.24 -10.96
N THR A 661 8.59 2.11 -11.03
CA THR A 661 8.66 1.06 -10.01
C THR A 661 9.75 0.06 -10.35
N ASP A 662 10.71 -0.09 -9.46
CA ASP A 662 11.72 -1.16 -9.50
C ASP A 662 11.38 -2.23 -8.45
N SER A 663 11.89 -3.44 -8.61
CA SER A 663 11.64 -4.50 -7.64
C SER A 663 12.73 -5.55 -7.64
N PHE A 664 12.95 -6.18 -6.50
CA PHE A 664 13.88 -7.29 -6.37
C PHE A 664 13.30 -8.38 -5.47
N THR A 665 13.74 -9.62 -5.65
CA THR A 665 13.33 -10.76 -4.82
C THR A 665 14.50 -11.20 -3.95
N TYR A 666 14.25 -11.46 -2.68
CA TYR A 666 15.23 -11.99 -1.73
C TYR A 666 14.75 -13.32 -1.17
N ARG A 667 15.70 -14.14 -0.73
CA ARG A 667 15.51 -15.46 -0.14
C ARG A 667 15.92 -15.45 1.31
N VAL A 668 15.03 -15.94 2.16
CA VAL A 668 15.29 -16.23 3.56
C VAL A 668 15.61 -17.72 3.69
N THR A 669 16.60 -18.08 4.50
CA THR A 669 17.05 -19.46 4.72
C THR A 669 17.25 -19.71 6.21
N ASP A 670 16.66 -20.77 6.73
CA ASP A 670 16.81 -21.15 8.14
C ASP A 670 18.08 -22.00 8.38
N VAL A 671 18.32 -22.35 9.64
CA VAL A 671 19.45 -23.22 10.04
C VAL A 671 19.33 -24.67 9.53
N GLN A 672 18.17 -25.07 8.99
CA GLN A 672 17.88 -26.40 8.45
C GLN A 672 17.92 -26.41 6.91
N SER A 673 18.37 -25.32 6.28
CA SER A 673 18.49 -25.14 4.83
C SER A 673 17.16 -25.15 4.07
N LEU A 674 16.04 -24.93 4.77
CA LEU A 674 14.79 -24.59 4.13
C LEU A 674 14.88 -23.15 3.61
N THR A 675 14.21 -22.82 2.51
CA THR A 675 14.22 -21.46 1.94
C THR A 675 12.84 -20.95 1.53
N ASP A 676 12.61 -19.63 1.56
CA ASP A 676 11.51 -18.99 0.82
C ASP A 676 11.86 -17.60 0.29
N ASP A 677 11.12 -17.14 -0.71
CA ASP A 677 11.43 -15.94 -1.50
C ASP A 677 10.33 -14.86 -1.36
N ALA A 678 10.69 -13.59 -1.15
CA ALA A 678 9.74 -12.45 -1.19
C ALA A 678 10.25 -11.27 -2.00
N THR A 679 9.32 -10.38 -2.36
CA THR A 679 9.58 -9.26 -3.26
C THR A 679 9.58 -7.94 -2.51
N VAL A 680 10.60 -7.13 -2.76
CA VAL A 680 10.64 -5.72 -2.35
C VAL A 680 10.31 -4.87 -3.57
N SER A 681 9.33 -3.97 -3.42
CA SER A 681 8.95 -3.01 -4.45
C SER A 681 9.42 -1.61 -4.09
N ILE A 682 9.97 -0.88 -5.05
CA ILE A 682 10.56 0.44 -4.83
C ILE A 682 10.01 1.42 -5.85
N ALA A 683 9.27 2.43 -5.39
CA ALA A 683 8.87 3.55 -6.21
C ALA A 683 10.02 4.57 -6.29
N VAL A 684 10.66 4.66 -7.46
CA VAL A 684 11.72 5.64 -7.74
C VAL A 684 11.12 6.84 -8.45
N ARG A 685 11.14 7.99 -7.77
CA ARG A 685 10.73 9.27 -8.34
C ARG A 685 11.93 9.91 -9.04
N SER A 686 11.72 10.47 -10.22
CA SER A 686 12.75 11.26 -10.89
C SER A 686 13.12 12.48 -10.05
N VAL A 687 14.38 12.60 -9.68
CA VAL A 687 15.07 13.88 -9.64
C VAL A 687 15.69 14.09 -11.02
N ASN A 688 15.81 15.35 -11.43
CA ASN A 688 16.52 15.68 -12.65
C ASN A 688 18.01 15.32 -12.49
N SER A 689 18.48 14.27 -13.20
CA SER A 689 19.90 13.91 -13.26
C SER A 689 20.45 13.98 -14.71
N PRO A 690 21.67 14.47 -14.93
CA PRO A 690 22.18 14.77 -16.26
C PRO A 690 22.94 13.59 -16.94
N PRO A 691 23.02 13.54 -18.27
CA PRO A 691 24.01 12.75 -18.99
C PRO A 691 25.38 13.47 -19.10
N VAL A 692 26.48 12.70 -19.06
CA VAL A 692 27.87 13.18 -19.22
C VAL A 692 28.45 12.77 -20.58
N ALA A 693 28.94 13.76 -21.37
CA ALA A 693 30.22 13.74 -22.10
C ALA A 693 30.47 15.02 -22.95
N GLY A 694 31.53 15.80 -22.65
CA GLY A 694 32.50 16.30 -23.66
C GLY A 694 32.57 17.79 -24.09
N ARG A 695 33.30 18.62 -23.32
CA ARG A 695 34.16 19.80 -23.65
C ARG A 695 33.57 21.14 -24.20
N ASN A 696 33.77 22.18 -23.37
CA ASN A 696 34.23 23.58 -23.52
C ASN A 696 34.05 24.36 -24.85
N GLY A 697 33.08 25.28 -24.88
CA GLY A 697 33.20 26.51 -25.66
C GLY A 697 31.95 27.41 -25.62
N ALA A 698 32.15 28.72 -25.72
CA ALA A 698 31.10 29.72 -25.94
C ALA A 698 31.57 30.71 -27.01
N LEU A 699 30.63 31.31 -27.74
CA LEU A 699 30.95 32.29 -28.77
C LEU A 699 30.77 33.72 -28.23
N ALA A 700 31.83 34.52 -28.29
CA ALA A 700 31.84 35.91 -27.82
C ALA A 700 31.60 36.90 -28.95
N PHE A 701 30.81 37.92 -28.66
CA PHE A 701 30.42 39.00 -29.54
C PHE A 701 30.89 40.34 -28.96
N ASP A 702 31.50 41.18 -29.78
CA ASP A 702 32.16 42.42 -29.37
C ASP A 702 31.21 43.63 -29.21
N GLY A 703 29.95 43.51 -29.63
CA GLY A 703 28.98 44.61 -29.62
C GLY A 703 29.08 45.57 -30.80
N ALA A 704 29.83 45.24 -31.86
CA ALA A 704 30.00 46.07 -33.04
C ALA A 704 29.44 45.44 -34.32
N ASN A 705 30.03 44.35 -34.81
CA ASN A 705 29.70 43.79 -36.13
C ASN A 705 29.70 42.26 -36.19
N ASP A 706 29.88 41.59 -35.06
CA ASP A 706 29.84 40.13 -34.95
C ASP A 706 28.44 39.57 -35.19
N ILE A 707 28.35 38.57 -36.07
CA ILE A 707 27.09 37.88 -36.39
C ILE A 707 27.36 36.43 -36.84
N VAL A 708 26.45 35.53 -36.49
CA VAL A 708 26.40 34.18 -37.07
C VAL A 708 25.21 34.08 -38.01
N ASP A 709 25.44 33.75 -39.28
CA ASP A 709 24.38 33.42 -40.25
C ASP A 709 24.11 31.91 -40.21
N LEU A 710 22.94 31.52 -39.70
CA LEU A 710 22.48 30.13 -39.64
C LEU A 710 21.67 29.72 -40.87
N GLY A 711 21.59 30.60 -41.89
CA GLY A 711 20.89 30.32 -43.13
C GLY A 711 19.37 30.34 -43.01
N ASN A 712 18.68 29.74 -43.99
CA ASN A 712 17.22 29.67 -43.98
C ASN A 712 16.74 28.41 -43.28
N VAL A 713 16.44 28.51 -41.99
CA VAL A 713 15.81 27.40 -41.27
C VAL A 713 14.34 27.31 -41.66
N ALA A 714 14.04 26.42 -42.62
CA ALA A 714 12.71 26.22 -43.19
C ALA A 714 11.68 25.71 -42.18
N ALA A 715 12.14 25.01 -41.12
CA ALA A 715 11.31 24.50 -40.05
C ALA A 715 10.57 25.58 -39.24
N LEU A 716 10.90 26.87 -39.45
CA LEU A 716 10.22 28.02 -38.85
C LEU A 716 9.36 28.82 -39.82
N ASN A 717 9.19 28.36 -41.07
CA ASN A 717 8.42 29.09 -42.07
C ASN A 717 6.98 28.58 -42.10
N GLY A 718 6.00 29.45 -41.83
CA GLY A 718 4.58 29.09 -41.88
C GLY A 718 4.10 28.15 -40.76
N VAL A 719 4.88 27.96 -39.70
CA VAL A 719 4.53 27.11 -38.55
C VAL A 719 3.68 27.87 -37.52
N ASN A 720 2.85 27.13 -36.80
CA ASN A 720 2.06 27.65 -35.69
C ASN A 720 2.65 27.31 -34.31
N ARG A 721 3.74 26.54 -34.23
CA ARG A 721 4.40 26.18 -32.97
C ARG A 721 5.91 26.15 -33.12
N TYR A 722 6.63 26.72 -32.15
CA TYR A 722 8.08 26.58 -32.04
C TYR A 722 8.59 26.96 -30.65
N THR A 723 9.82 26.57 -30.34
CA THR A 723 10.59 27.06 -29.19
C THR A 723 11.99 27.42 -29.64
N ILE A 724 12.46 28.61 -29.27
CA ILE A 724 13.86 29.04 -29.43
C ILE A 724 14.46 29.24 -28.04
N GLU A 725 15.64 28.69 -27.80
CA GLU A 725 16.28 28.79 -26.48
C GLU A 725 17.80 28.77 -26.57
N GLY A 726 18.46 29.20 -25.50
CA GLY A 726 19.92 29.17 -25.38
C GLY A 726 20.41 29.95 -24.17
N TRP A 727 21.70 29.79 -23.88
CA TRP A 727 22.38 30.52 -22.83
C TRP A 727 22.98 31.81 -23.37
N ALA A 728 22.82 32.90 -22.63
CA ALA A 728 23.40 34.19 -22.95
C ALA A 728 24.05 34.82 -21.71
N ARG A 729 25.21 35.45 -21.89
CA ARG A 729 25.88 36.26 -20.86
C ARG A 729 26.30 37.59 -21.44
N LEU A 730 25.58 38.66 -21.10
CA LEU A 730 25.81 39.99 -21.68
C LEU A 730 26.81 40.78 -20.87
N THR A 731 27.67 41.54 -21.55
CA THR A 731 28.65 42.42 -20.90
C THR A 731 28.24 43.88 -20.94
N ALA A 732 27.30 44.26 -21.83
CA ALA A 732 26.74 45.61 -21.90
C ALA A 732 25.28 45.60 -22.41
N PHE A 733 24.53 46.65 -22.05
CA PHE A 733 23.21 46.93 -22.65
C PHE A 733 23.33 48.05 -23.68
N ASN A 734 22.86 47.79 -24.90
CA ASN A 734 22.60 48.81 -25.91
C ASN A 734 21.10 49.10 -25.99
N ASN A 735 20.69 50.19 -26.67
CA ASN A 735 19.26 50.51 -26.86
C ASN A 735 18.47 49.35 -27.48
N TYR A 736 19.12 48.60 -28.38
CA TYR A 736 18.63 47.35 -28.95
C TYR A 736 19.81 46.36 -29.04
N THR A 737 19.62 45.15 -28.53
CA THR A 737 20.63 44.07 -28.60
C THR A 737 19.96 42.78 -29.01
N THR A 738 20.30 42.24 -30.17
CA THR A 738 19.70 41.00 -30.66
C THR A 738 20.52 39.80 -30.23
N ILE A 739 19.86 38.87 -29.54
CA ILE A 739 20.45 37.57 -29.18
C ILE A 739 20.24 36.59 -30.33
N LEU A 740 18.99 36.49 -30.81
CA LEU A 740 18.60 35.63 -31.90
C LEU A 740 17.48 36.30 -32.70
N ALA A 741 17.60 36.32 -34.03
CA ALA A 741 16.57 36.87 -34.90
C ALA A 741 16.39 36.08 -36.19
N LYS A 742 15.14 35.89 -36.59
CA LYS A 742 14.74 35.44 -37.92
C LYS A 742 13.96 36.56 -38.61
N ARG A 743 14.44 37.05 -39.75
CA ARG A 743 13.82 38.17 -40.49
C ARG A 743 13.04 37.75 -41.72
N GLN A 744 12.11 38.61 -42.12
CA GLN A 744 11.31 38.54 -43.34
C GLN A 744 11.95 39.29 -44.51
N SER A 745 11.52 38.97 -45.74
CA SER A 745 12.01 39.61 -46.96
C SER A 745 11.59 41.07 -47.12
N ASP A 746 10.54 41.50 -46.43
CA ASP A 746 9.99 42.86 -46.41
C ASP A 746 10.58 43.75 -45.30
N GLY A 747 11.45 43.20 -44.45
CA GLY A 747 12.08 43.90 -43.34
C GLY A 747 11.46 43.62 -41.97
N ASP A 748 10.34 42.89 -41.87
CA ASP A 748 9.73 42.56 -40.58
C ASP A 748 10.40 41.36 -39.88
N ARG A 749 10.07 41.15 -38.60
CA ARG A 749 10.69 40.13 -37.73
C ARG A 749 9.77 38.92 -37.56
N ALA A 750 10.22 37.76 -38.01
CA ALA A 750 9.46 36.50 -38.02
C ALA A 750 9.49 35.80 -36.65
N ALA A 751 10.67 35.74 -36.02
CA ALA A 751 10.89 35.24 -34.66
C ALA A 751 12.10 35.97 -34.06
N MET A 752 12.05 36.37 -32.79
CA MET A 752 13.15 37.14 -32.17
C MET A 752 13.21 36.97 -30.65
N ILE A 753 14.44 36.89 -30.12
CA ILE A 753 14.80 37.24 -28.74
C ILE A 753 15.77 38.42 -28.80
N GLN A 754 15.36 39.55 -28.24
CA GLN A 754 16.12 40.80 -28.24
C GLN A 754 16.02 41.47 -26.88
N LEU A 755 16.99 42.30 -26.52
CA LEU A 755 16.87 43.22 -25.38
C LEU A 755 16.46 44.60 -25.84
N TYR A 756 15.60 45.19 -25.03
CA TYR A 756 15.00 46.49 -25.27
C TYR A 756 15.30 47.45 -24.12
N GLY A 757 15.79 48.64 -24.48
CA GLY A 757 16.04 49.73 -23.55
C GLY A 757 17.30 49.55 -22.69
N THR A 758 17.73 50.64 -22.04
CA THR A 758 18.97 50.69 -21.24
C THR A 758 18.88 49.95 -19.89
N GLN A 759 17.80 49.20 -19.65
CA GLN A 759 17.48 48.59 -18.35
C GLN A 759 17.43 47.05 -18.37
N GLY A 760 17.79 46.39 -19.48
CA GLY A 760 17.94 44.93 -19.53
C GLY A 760 16.64 44.14 -19.65
N GLN A 761 15.57 44.72 -20.20
CA GLN A 761 14.32 43.99 -20.47
C GLN A 761 14.44 43.13 -21.73
N VAL A 762 13.88 41.92 -21.70
CA VAL A 762 13.85 40.99 -22.83
C VAL A 762 12.55 41.17 -23.60
N ALA A 763 12.67 41.40 -24.90
CA ALA A 763 11.58 41.42 -25.86
C ALA A 763 11.59 40.13 -26.69
N VAL A 764 10.42 39.53 -26.83
CA VAL A 764 10.18 38.42 -27.75
C VAL A 764 9.16 38.84 -28.80
N ALA A 765 9.38 38.45 -30.05
CA ALA A 765 8.51 38.87 -31.15
C ALA A 765 8.20 37.73 -32.12
N VAL A 766 6.96 37.73 -32.63
CA VAL A 766 6.49 36.83 -33.69
C VAL A 766 5.68 37.63 -34.70
N ASN A 767 6.12 37.66 -35.96
CA ASN A 767 5.39 38.27 -37.08
C ASN A 767 4.82 39.68 -36.77
N GLY A 768 5.66 40.59 -36.25
CA GLY A 768 5.25 41.95 -35.87
C GLY A 768 4.47 42.09 -34.55
N GLY A 769 4.11 40.97 -33.90
CA GLY A 769 3.60 40.94 -32.53
C GLY A 769 4.73 40.96 -31.51
N TYR A 770 4.69 41.88 -30.53
CA TYR A 770 5.75 42.06 -29.53
C TYR A 770 5.26 41.85 -28.09
N GLY A 771 6.04 41.12 -27.30
CA GLY A 771 5.90 41.02 -25.84
C GLY A 771 7.19 41.43 -25.12
N TYR A 772 7.08 42.28 -24.09
CA TYR A 772 8.21 42.77 -23.29
C TYR A 772 8.16 42.21 -21.88
N SER A 773 9.29 41.70 -21.37
CA SER A 773 9.38 41.18 -20.01
C SER A 773 9.24 42.27 -18.96
N SER A 774 8.54 41.94 -17.88
CA SER A 774 8.60 42.72 -16.64
C SER A 774 9.94 42.53 -15.92
N ALA A 775 10.53 41.33 -16.01
CA ALA A 775 11.83 41.00 -15.44
C ALA A 775 12.99 41.59 -16.26
N LYS A 776 14.07 41.96 -15.57
CA LYS A 776 15.31 42.46 -16.15
C LYS A 776 16.40 41.42 -15.93
N ILE A 777 17.28 41.25 -16.92
CA ILE A 777 18.45 40.39 -16.76
C ILE A 777 19.65 41.21 -16.29
N GLU A 778 20.59 40.57 -15.61
CA GLU A 778 21.80 41.21 -15.08
C GLU A 778 22.99 41.02 -16.02
N LEU A 779 23.88 42.02 -16.08
CA LEU A 779 25.13 41.90 -16.83
C LEU A 779 26.09 40.91 -16.15
N ASN A 780 26.93 40.29 -16.97
CA ASN A 780 27.99 39.36 -16.60
C ASN A 780 27.52 38.09 -15.90
N LYS A 781 26.23 37.77 -15.96
CA LYS A 781 25.64 36.49 -15.52
C LYS A 781 25.16 35.69 -16.72
N TRP A 782 25.38 34.38 -16.68
CA TRP A 782 24.73 33.46 -17.58
C TRP A 782 23.24 33.41 -17.25
N VAL A 783 22.41 33.53 -18.28
CA VAL A 783 20.96 33.40 -18.20
C VAL A 783 20.49 32.50 -19.34
N HIS A 784 19.64 31.53 -19.02
CA HIS A 784 18.95 30.75 -20.03
C HIS A 784 17.68 31.46 -20.46
N LEU A 785 17.55 31.72 -21.76
CA LEU A 785 16.37 32.39 -22.32
C LEU A 785 15.65 31.42 -23.25
N ALA A 786 14.35 31.21 -23.05
CA ALA A 786 13.53 30.43 -23.95
C ALA A 786 12.25 31.18 -24.34
N ALA A 787 12.03 31.39 -25.64
CA ALA A 787 10.78 31.92 -26.16
C ALA A 787 9.96 30.80 -26.80
N VAL A 788 8.75 30.59 -26.28
CA VAL A 788 7.83 29.55 -26.70
C VAL A 788 6.65 30.18 -27.42
N PHE A 789 6.39 29.74 -28.65
CA PHE A 789 5.24 30.15 -29.44
C PHE A 789 4.28 28.99 -29.68
N ASP A 790 3.01 29.16 -29.32
CA ASP A 790 1.90 28.26 -29.60
C ASP A 790 0.69 29.01 -30.17
N GLY A 791 0.70 29.18 -31.49
CA GLY A 791 -0.37 29.81 -32.26
C GLY A 791 -1.71 29.08 -32.23
N THR A 792 -1.80 27.87 -31.66
CA THR A 792 -3.09 27.19 -31.43
C THR A 792 -3.90 27.84 -30.30
N LYS A 793 -3.23 28.60 -29.43
CA LYS A 793 -3.88 29.31 -28.32
C LYS A 793 -4.62 30.56 -28.83
N SER A 794 -5.55 31.08 -28.04
CA SER A 794 -6.42 32.20 -28.44
C SER A 794 -5.93 33.56 -27.93
N SER A 795 -5.25 33.61 -26.79
CA SER A 795 -4.73 34.84 -26.17
C SER A 795 -3.26 35.10 -26.51
N ASN A 796 -2.81 36.36 -26.53
CA ASN A 796 -1.39 36.69 -26.72
C ASN A 796 -0.48 36.07 -25.65
N ALA A 797 -0.91 36.10 -24.37
CA ALA A 797 -0.14 35.60 -23.24
C ALA A 797 0.02 34.08 -23.24
N ASP A 798 -0.95 33.36 -23.81
CA ASP A 798 -0.85 31.91 -23.98
C ASP A 798 -0.12 31.53 -25.27
N ARG A 799 -0.21 32.38 -26.31
CA ARG A 799 0.47 32.18 -27.60
C ARG A 799 1.97 32.40 -27.53
N LEU A 800 2.44 33.39 -26.79
CA LEU A 800 3.86 33.74 -26.73
C LEU A 800 4.30 33.85 -25.28
N LYS A 801 5.24 33.01 -24.88
CA LYS A 801 5.78 32.96 -23.52
C LYS A 801 7.30 33.14 -23.55
N LEU A 802 7.81 33.78 -22.51
CA LEU A 802 9.24 33.87 -22.24
C LEU A 802 9.52 33.12 -20.94
N TYR A 803 10.57 32.31 -20.93
CA TYR A 803 11.14 31.71 -19.75
C TYR A 803 12.56 32.26 -19.57
N VAL A 804 12.88 32.62 -18.33
CA VAL A 804 14.21 33.05 -17.89
C VAL A 804 14.65 32.07 -16.81
N ASP A 805 15.77 31.39 -17.03
CA ASP A 805 16.28 30.30 -16.19
C ASP A 805 15.20 29.23 -15.91
N GLY A 806 14.45 28.89 -16.96
CA GLY A 806 13.36 27.91 -16.91
C GLY A 806 12.10 28.37 -16.17
N THR A 807 12.06 29.61 -15.69
CA THR A 807 10.92 30.19 -14.96
C THR A 807 10.12 31.12 -15.88
N PRO A 808 8.78 30.99 -15.95
CA PRO A 808 7.97 31.83 -16.82
C PRO A 808 8.00 33.30 -16.37
N VAL A 809 8.18 34.20 -17.33
CA VAL A 809 8.18 35.65 -17.11
C VAL A 809 6.99 36.28 -17.83
N ALA A 810 6.25 37.11 -17.10
CA ALA A 810 5.10 37.82 -17.65
C ALA A 810 5.52 38.82 -18.74
N LEU A 811 4.75 38.84 -19.83
CA LEU A 811 4.97 39.74 -20.96
C LEU A 811 3.88 40.80 -21.06
N THR A 812 4.28 42.04 -21.36
CA THR A 812 3.37 43.12 -21.75
C THR A 812 3.37 43.23 -23.27
N PHE A 813 2.20 43.12 -23.89
CA PHE A 813 2.06 43.13 -25.35
C PHE A 813 1.70 44.51 -25.89
N LEU A 814 2.41 45.00 -26.91
CA LEU A 814 2.10 46.27 -27.59
C LEU A 814 1.21 46.09 -28.83
N SER A 815 1.11 44.87 -29.35
CA SER A 815 0.34 44.52 -30.55
C SER A 815 -0.22 43.10 -30.44
N SER A 816 -1.18 42.75 -31.30
CA SER A 816 -1.70 41.38 -31.41
C SER A 816 -0.60 40.43 -31.90
N VAL A 817 -0.51 39.24 -31.30
CA VAL A 817 0.40 38.17 -31.76
C VAL A 817 -0.34 37.28 -32.77
N PRO A 818 0.13 37.19 -34.03
CA PRO A 818 -0.47 36.34 -35.05
C PRO A 818 -0.43 34.84 -34.69
N ALA A 819 -1.33 34.05 -35.28
CA ALA A 819 -1.44 32.61 -35.01
C ALA A 819 -0.43 31.74 -35.80
N THR A 820 0.28 32.32 -36.76
CA THR A 820 1.29 31.64 -37.56
C THR A 820 2.50 32.54 -37.79
N THR A 821 3.65 31.91 -37.96
CA THR A 821 4.86 32.55 -38.47
C THR A 821 4.71 32.81 -39.99
N PRO A 822 5.45 33.79 -40.55
CA PRO A 822 5.44 34.08 -41.98
C PRO A 822 6.01 32.91 -42.81
N SER A 823 5.52 32.71 -44.03
CA SER A 823 6.02 31.69 -44.96
C SER A 823 7.26 32.12 -45.76
N THR A 824 7.61 33.42 -45.73
CA THR A 824 8.64 34.06 -46.58
C THR A 824 9.90 34.48 -45.81
N ALA A 825 10.07 34.03 -44.57
CA ALA A 825 11.21 34.41 -43.73
C ALA A 825 12.54 33.85 -44.27
N THR A 826 13.57 34.70 -44.32
CA THR A 826 14.75 34.51 -45.19
C THR A 826 15.96 33.93 -44.48
N ARG A 827 16.29 34.40 -43.26
CA ARG A 827 17.54 34.05 -42.54
C ARG A 827 17.35 34.07 -41.03
N LEU A 828 18.00 33.12 -40.33
CA LEU A 828 18.15 33.08 -38.88
C LEU A 828 19.59 33.51 -38.51
N THR A 829 19.74 34.43 -37.57
CA THR A 829 21.04 34.96 -37.14
C THR A 829 21.20 34.97 -35.63
N LEU A 830 22.44 34.82 -35.15
CA LEU A 830 22.81 34.95 -33.73
C LEU A 830 23.69 36.18 -33.49
N GLY A 831 23.54 36.81 -32.33
CA GLY A 831 24.37 37.91 -31.84
C GLY A 831 24.16 39.26 -32.54
N ALA A 832 23.45 39.30 -33.68
CA ALA A 832 23.00 40.53 -34.30
C ALA A 832 21.82 40.27 -35.25
N GLU A 833 21.16 41.32 -35.70
CA GLU A 833 20.14 41.28 -36.76
C GLU A 833 20.78 41.67 -38.10
N TYR A 834 20.42 40.99 -39.20
CA TYR A 834 20.94 41.29 -40.54
C TYR A 834 19.89 42.02 -41.40
N ASN A 835 20.26 43.13 -42.03
CA ASN A 835 19.40 43.94 -42.89
C ASN A 835 19.60 43.64 -44.37
N GLY A 836 19.36 42.38 -44.75
CA GLY A 836 19.40 41.91 -46.13
C GLY A 836 18.69 40.57 -46.33
N THR A 837 18.39 40.23 -47.57
CA THR A 837 17.66 38.99 -47.95
C THR A 837 18.56 37.90 -48.56
N ALA A 838 19.77 38.26 -49.00
CA ALA A 838 20.81 37.34 -49.48
C ALA A 838 21.63 36.78 -48.31
N PRO A 839 22.42 35.68 -48.50
CA PRO A 839 23.39 35.25 -47.48
C PRO A 839 24.29 36.41 -47.05
N VAL A 840 24.72 36.41 -45.79
CA VAL A 840 25.65 37.42 -45.30
C VAL A 840 26.94 37.31 -46.11
N SER A 841 27.32 38.42 -46.75
CA SER A 841 28.54 38.53 -47.58
C SER A 841 29.36 39.77 -47.26
N SER A 842 28.80 40.67 -46.47
CA SER A 842 29.47 41.84 -45.89
C SER A 842 28.82 42.24 -44.56
N ILE A 843 29.60 42.83 -43.67
CA ILE A 843 29.14 43.26 -42.34
C ILE A 843 28.42 44.62 -42.33
N SER A 844 28.32 45.32 -43.45
CA SER A 844 27.73 46.68 -43.52
C SER A 844 26.22 46.71 -43.27
N SER A 845 25.55 45.56 -43.33
CA SER A 845 24.12 45.42 -43.07
C SER A 845 23.80 44.77 -41.71
N VAL A 846 24.81 44.57 -40.85
CA VAL A 846 24.63 44.08 -39.48
C VAL A 846 24.11 45.22 -38.60
N ILE A 847 23.05 44.96 -37.85
CA ILE A 847 22.38 45.93 -36.97
C ILE A 847 22.07 45.30 -35.61
N MET A 848 22.00 46.13 -34.57
CA MET A 848 21.67 45.73 -33.19
C MET A 848 22.58 44.63 -32.62
N PRO A 849 23.92 44.79 -32.70
CA PRO A 849 24.89 43.80 -32.25
C PRO A 849 24.86 43.60 -30.73
N MET A 850 25.13 42.37 -30.32
CA MET A 850 25.29 41.94 -28.94
C MET A 850 26.72 42.10 -28.46
N SER A 851 26.89 42.59 -27.23
CA SER A 851 28.14 42.51 -26.49
C SER A 851 27.98 41.47 -25.39
N GLY A 852 28.67 40.34 -25.50
CA GLY A 852 28.50 39.22 -24.58
C GLY A 852 28.86 37.87 -25.19
N GLN A 853 28.32 36.81 -24.61
CA GLN A 853 28.61 35.42 -24.95
C GLN A 853 27.30 34.66 -25.18
N LEU A 854 27.30 33.75 -26.16
CA LEU A 854 26.23 32.78 -26.40
C LEU A 854 26.76 31.36 -26.30
N ASP A 855 25.90 30.47 -25.84
CA ASP A 855 26.18 29.04 -25.71
C ASP A 855 24.89 28.23 -25.87
N GLU A 856 24.99 26.96 -26.26
CA GLU A 856 23.89 25.98 -26.20
C GLU A 856 22.58 26.40 -26.92
N VAL A 857 22.68 27.02 -28.10
CA VAL A 857 21.51 27.54 -28.83
C VAL A 857 20.71 26.43 -29.49
N ARG A 858 19.40 26.37 -29.22
CA ARG A 858 18.50 25.30 -29.67
C ARG A 858 17.25 25.85 -30.33
N LEU A 859 16.74 25.07 -31.26
CA LEU A 859 15.54 25.38 -32.00
C LEU A 859 14.63 24.16 -32.13
N TRP A 860 13.36 24.37 -31.84
CA TRP A 860 12.33 23.34 -31.85
C TRP A 860 11.14 23.74 -32.70
N ASN A 861 10.56 22.80 -33.43
CA ASN A 861 9.29 23.00 -34.15
C ASN A 861 8.04 22.65 -33.31
N VAL A 862 8.21 22.54 -31.99
CA VAL A 862 7.16 22.32 -31.00
C VAL A 862 7.15 23.42 -29.95
N ALA A 863 6.00 23.66 -29.34
CA ALA A 863 5.88 24.52 -28.17
C ALA A 863 6.21 23.70 -26.91
N ARG A 864 7.39 23.91 -26.32
CA ARG A 864 7.86 23.15 -25.15
C ARG A 864 7.19 23.63 -23.87
N SER A 865 6.94 22.71 -22.94
CA SER A 865 6.42 23.06 -21.62
C SER A 865 7.54 23.64 -20.73
N GLN A 866 7.15 24.28 -19.62
CA GLN A 866 8.10 24.74 -18.62
C GLN A 866 8.98 23.60 -18.08
N ALA A 867 8.36 22.45 -17.81
CA ALA A 867 9.05 21.27 -17.30
C ALA A 867 10.08 20.75 -18.32
N ASP A 868 9.74 20.74 -19.62
CA ASP A 868 10.66 20.31 -20.68
C ASP A 868 11.88 21.24 -20.77
N ILE A 869 11.66 22.56 -20.65
CA ILE A 869 12.73 23.57 -20.67
C ILE A 869 13.62 23.42 -19.44
N GLN A 870 13.05 23.34 -18.24
CA GLN A 870 13.81 23.16 -16.99
C GLN A 870 14.59 21.84 -16.96
N ALA A 871 14.01 20.77 -17.52
CA ALA A 871 14.67 19.48 -17.61
C ALA A 871 15.84 19.50 -18.60
N ALA A 872 15.75 20.26 -19.69
CA ALA A 872 16.74 20.21 -20.76
C ALA A 872 17.78 21.32 -20.75
N MET A 873 17.53 22.50 -20.15
CA MET A 873 18.36 23.70 -20.37
C MET A 873 19.84 23.55 -19.98
N TYR A 874 20.16 22.66 -19.04
CA TYR A 874 21.55 22.37 -18.65
C TYR A 874 22.15 21.14 -19.34
N ASN A 875 21.36 20.41 -20.13
CA ASN A 875 21.79 19.18 -20.80
C ASN A 875 22.18 19.47 -22.24
N ARG A 876 23.24 18.85 -22.75
CA ARG A 876 23.48 18.77 -24.20
C ARG A 876 22.37 17.96 -24.87
N MET A 877 22.02 18.35 -26.09
CA MET A 877 20.90 17.74 -26.81
C MET A 877 21.35 16.60 -27.70
N ASN A 878 20.55 15.53 -27.74
CA ASN A 878 20.76 14.46 -28.71
C ASN A 878 20.12 14.85 -30.05
N ALA A 879 20.84 14.63 -31.15
CA ALA A 879 20.42 14.98 -32.51
C ALA A 879 19.07 14.37 -32.94
N SER A 880 18.59 13.36 -32.21
CA SER A 880 17.37 12.58 -32.48
C SER A 880 16.18 12.94 -31.57
N GLU A 881 16.26 14.04 -30.80
CA GLU A 881 15.15 14.47 -29.96
C GLU A 881 13.95 14.94 -30.79
N SER A 882 12.76 14.45 -30.42
CA SER A 882 11.53 14.73 -31.15
C SER A 882 11.22 16.23 -31.17
N GLY A 883 11.17 16.79 -32.37
CA GLY A 883 10.88 18.20 -32.60
C GLY A 883 12.07 19.16 -32.53
N LEU A 884 13.28 18.67 -32.23
CA LEU A 884 14.52 19.46 -32.34
C LEU A 884 14.87 19.59 -33.83
N VAL A 885 15.04 20.82 -34.30
CA VAL A 885 15.26 21.13 -35.73
C VAL A 885 16.52 21.97 -35.98
N GLY A 886 17.21 22.38 -34.92
CA GLY A 886 18.52 23.02 -34.98
C GLY A 886 19.16 23.02 -33.60
N TYR A 887 20.44 22.70 -33.53
CA TYR A 887 21.21 22.72 -32.29
C TYR A 887 22.64 23.16 -32.55
N TRP A 888 23.01 24.34 -32.04
CA TRP A 888 24.35 24.91 -32.12
C TRP A 888 24.98 24.96 -30.73
N PRO A 889 25.80 23.95 -30.41
CA PRO A 889 26.63 23.90 -29.21
C PRO A 889 27.51 25.11 -28.96
N LEU A 890 27.99 25.78 -30.01
CA LEU A 890 28.99 26.85 -29.94
C LEU A 890 30.28 26.46 -29.19
N ASP A 891 30.69 25.20 -29.33
CA ASP A 891 31.87 24.61 -28.67
C ASP A 891 33.10 24.44 -29.59
N GLU A 892 33.07 25.10 -30.75
CA GLU A 892 34.22 25.10 -31.63
C GLU A 892 35.39 25.86 -30.98
N SER A 893 36.60 25.28 -31.00
CA SER A 893 37.79 25.91 -30.41
C SER A 893 38.44 26.97 -31.31
N SER A 894 38.07 26.99 -32.60
CA SER A 894 38.57 27.92 -33.61
C SER A 894 37.76 27.80 -34.91
N GLY A 895 37.93 28.76 -35.82
CA GLY A 895 37.31 28.73 -37.16
C GLY A 895 36.19 29.75 -37.32
N ASN A 896 35.55 29.74 -38.49
CA ASN A 896 34.50 30.68 -38.88
C ASN A 896 33.15 29.99 -39.15
N THR A 897 32.95 28.80 -38.60
CA THR A 897 31.70 28.04 -38.73
C THR A 897 31.29 27.43 -37.41
N THR A 898 29.99 27.27 -37.19
CA THR A 898 29.43 26.49 -36.08
C THR A 898 28.52 25.38 -36.59
N ALA A 899 28.72 24.16 -36.11
CA ALA A 899 28.03 22.98 -36.60
C ALA A 899 26.62 22.86 -35.99
N ASP A 900 25.62 22.62 -36.84
CA ASP A 900 24.30 22.20 -36.38
C ASP A 900 24.32 20.70 -36.08
N LYS A 901 24.24 20.33 -34.81
CA LYS A 901 24.25 18.94 -34.37
C LYS A 901 22.91 18.24 -34.54
N ALA A 902 21.81 18.94 -34.82
CA ALA A 902 20.52 18.33 -35.13
C ALA A 902 20.40 17.88 -36.60
N GLY A 903 21.47 18.02 -37.40
CA GLY A 903 21.50 17.59 -38.80
C GLY A 903 21.02 18.64 -39.81
N GLY A 904 21.00 19.91 -39.44
CA GLY A 904 20.60 21.04 -40.29
C GLY A 904 21.78 21.86 -40.86
N GLN A 905 21.62 23.19 -40.91
CA GLN A 905 22.54 24.10 -41.61
C GLN A 905 23.69 24.54 -40.69
N THR A 906 24.94 24.30 -41.13
CA THR A 906 26.14 24.85 -40.47
C THR A 906 26.11 26.37 -40.54
N GLY A 907 26.27 27.03 -39.38
CA GLY A 907 26.35 28.47 -39.26
C GLY A 907 27.69 29.02 -39.73
N VAL A 908 27.69 30.22 -40.29
CA VAL A 908 28.92 30.92 -40.74
C VAL A 908 29.08 32.22 -39.95
N LEU A 909 30.27 32.45 -39.41
CA LEU A 909 30.62 33.60 -38.58
C LEU A 909 31.17 34.74 -39.45
N PHE A 910 30.71 35.97 -39.18
CA PHE A 910 31.19 37.21 -39.79
C PHE A 910 31.44 38.27 -38.72
N GLY A 911 32.33 39.23 -38.98
CA GLY A 911 32.74 40.26 -37.99
C GLY A 911 33.95 39.85 -37.15
N GLY A 912 34.10 38.54 -36.93
CA GLY A 912 35.16 37.95 -36.12
C GLY A 912 34.77 37.57 -34.68
N PRO A 913 33.57 36.99 -34.41
CA PRO A 913 33.24 36.56 -33.06
C PRO A 913 34.27 35.57 -32.52
N GLY A 914 34.64 35.75 -31.26
CA GLY A 914 35.75 35.03 -30.62
C GLY A 914 35.29 33.75 -29.95
N TRP A 915 35.95 32.64 -30.22
CA TRP A 915 35.76 31.40 -29.45
C TRP A 915 36.40 31.55 -28.07
N LEU A 916 35.63 31.30 -27.02
CA LEU A 916 36.08 31.30 -25.63
C LEU A 916 35.88 29.92 -25.01
N ASN A 917 36.67 29.61 -23.99
CA ASN A 917 36.31 28.56 -23.06
C ASN A 917 35.15 29.08 -22.21
N SER A 918 33.97 28.46 -22.33
CA SER A 918 32.81 28.74 -21.47
C SER A 918 33.13 28.36 -20.01
N SER A 919 32.46 29.03 -19.08
CA SER A 919 32.36 28.61 -17.67
C SER A 919 30.91 28.82 -17.25
N LEU A 920 30.07 27.82 -17.49
CA LEU A 920 28.68 27.86 -17.03
C LEU A 920 28.67 27.87 -15.48
N PRO A 921 27.61 28.36 -14.80
CA PRO A 921 27.56 28.36 -13.34
C PRO A 921 27.61 26.92 -12.77
N LEU A 922 28.43 26.67 -11.74
CA LEU A 922 28.44 25.38 -11.03
C LEU A 922 27.05 25.09 -10.45
N ARG A 923 26.65 23.82 -10.49
CA ARG A 923 25.45 23.34 -9.80
C ARG A 923 25.88 22.65 -8.51
N PRO A 924 25.62 23.21 -7.32
CA PRO A 924 25.66 22.43 -6.10
C PRO A 924 24.51 21.41 -6.20
N GLY A 925 24.72 20.21 -5.67
CA GLY A 925 23.63 19.26 -5.49
C GLY A 925 22.49 19.92 -4.71
N LEU A 926 21.28 19.40 -4.88
CA LEU A 926 20.13 19.89 -4.12
C LEU A 926 20.43 19.83 -2.60
N ASP A 927 19.75 20.65 -1.82
CA ASP A 927 19.75 20.48 -0.37
C ASP A 927 19.39 19.02 -0.03
N LEU A 928 20.27 18.35 0.71
CA LEU A 928 20.11 16.94 1.06
C LEU A 928 19.47 16.85 2.44
N THR A 929 18.56 15.91 2.62
CA THR A 929 17.97 15.64 3.94
C THR A 929 18.11 14.16 4.29
N PHE A 930 18.58 13.88 5.48
CA PHE A 930 18.80 12.53 6.02
C PHE A 930 18.07 12.36 7.35
N ALA A 931 17.65 11.13 7.64
CA ALA A 931 17.14 10.75 8.95
C ALA A 931 17.99 9.60 9.50
N THR A 932 18.29 9.65 10.80
CA THR A 932 19.06 8.62 11.51
C THR A 932 18.58 8.50 12.96
N LEU A 933 18.97 7.44 13.67
CA LEU A 933 18.75 7.37 15.12
C LEU A 933 19.84 8.15 15.86
N ALA A 934 19.53 8.62 17.07
CA ALA A 934 20.51 9.24 17.94
C ALA A 934 21.73 8.31 18.10
N ASN A 935 22.93 8.88 17.99
CA ASN A 935 24.23 8.18 18.02
C ASN A 935 24.59 7.33 16.79
N ILE A 936 23.76 7.29 15.74
CA ILE A 936 24.07 6.56 14.50
C ILE A 936 24.64 7.52 13.45
N PRO A 937 25.90 7.35 13.02
CA PRO A 937 26.49 8.17 11.96
C PRO A 937 25.77 8.01 10.62
N VAL A 938 25.66 9.11 9.87
CA VAL A 938 25.17 9.12 8.48
C VAL A 938 26.36 9.15 7.55
N THR A 939 26.42 8.21 6.62
CA THR A 939 27.44 8.20 5.56
C THR A 939 26.76 8.38 4.21
N ASN A 940 27.18 9.38 3.43
CA ASN A 940 26.65 9.57 2.09
C ASN A 940 27.63 10.35 1.21
N THR A 941 27.19 10.77 0.02
CA THR A 941 28.00 11.45 -0.98
C THR A 941 27.31 12.76 -1.36
N LEU A 942 28.03 13.87 -1.24
CA LEU A 942 27.60 15.19 -1.69
C LEU A 942 27.64 15.22 -3.22
N VAL A 943 26.68 15.92 -3.81
CA VAL A 943 26.60 16.08 -5.26
C VAL A 943 27.00 17.49 -5.62
N GLY A 944 27.75 17.64 -6.69
CA GLY A 944 28.20 18.92 -7.19
C GLY A 944 28.62 18.69 -8.63
N ILE A 945 28.12 19.53 -9.52
CA ILE A 945 28.28 19.35 -10.95
C ILE A 945 28.91 20.62 -11.48
N ASP A 946 30.08 20.45 -12.08
CA ASP A 946 30.57 21.41 -13.05
C ASP A 946 29.88 21.09 -14.38
N PRO A 947 29.03 21.99 -14.93
CA PRO A 947 28.38 21.77 -16.22
C PRO A 947 29.38 21.56 -17.37
N ASP A 948 30.62 22.04 -17.20
CA ASP A 948 31.73 21.84 -18.15
C ASP A 948 32.43 20.48 -17.97
N GLY A 949 32.04 19.71 -16.94
CA GLY A 949 32.57 18.39 -16.63
C GLY A 949 33.94 18.40 -15.95
N GLY A 950 34.38 19.54 -15.42
CA GLY A 950 35.59 19.64 -14.61
C GLY A 950 35.47 18.90 -13.28
N ALA A 951 36.62 18.51 -12.73
CA ALA A 951 36.66 17.93 -11.39
C ALA A 951 36.27 18.99 -10.36
N VAL A 952 35.30 18.65 -9.51
CA VAL A 952 34.89 19.50 -8.39
C VAL A 952 35.49 19.00 -7.08
N ASN A 953 35.68 19.92 -6.14
CA ASN A 953 36.08 19.66 -4.78
C ASN A 953 34.97 20.07 -3.82
N PHE A 954 34.70 19.21 -2.84
CA PHE A 954 33.74 19.41 -1.78
C PHE A 954 34.45 19.79 -0.48
N THR A 955 33.97 20.84 0.15
CA THR A 955 34.44 21.28 1.47
C THR A 955 33.25 21.59 2.37
N VAL A 956 33.44 21.53 3.69
CA VAL A 956 32.42 21.99 4.65
C VAL A 956 32.55 23.51 4.77
N ALA A 957 31.54 24.24 4.31
CA ALA A 957 31.48 25.70 4.41
C ALA A 957 31.05 26.13 5.83
N THR A 958 30.02 25.46 6.36
CA THR A 958 29.48 25.71 7.71
C THR A 958 29.28 24.38 8.42
N SER A 959 29.87 24.21 9.60
CA SER A 959 29.77 22.98 10.39
C SER A 959 28.38 22.80 11.02
N ALA A 960 28.03 21.55 11.31
CA ALA A 960 26.85 21.21 12.07
C ALA A 960 26.95 21.66 13.54
N SER A 961 25.81 21.94 14.18
CA SER A 961 25.77 22.47 15.55
C SER A 961 25.71 21.38 16.62
N HIS A 962 25.21 20.20 16.27
CA HIS A 962 24.94 19.07 17.17
C HIS A 962 25.50 17.75 16.64
N GLY A 963 26.56 17.83 15.83
CA GLY A 963 27.28 16.70 15.26
C GLY A 963 28.56 17.14 14.57
N ALA A 964 29.38 16.17 14.17
CA ALA A 964 30.64 16.39 13.47
C ALA A 964 30.54 15.89 12.03
N VAL A 965 30.95 16.72 11.06
CA VAL A 965 30.97 16.37 9.64
C VAL A 965 32.41 16.14 9.22
N GLN A 966 32.67 15.01 8.57
CA GLN A 966 33.94 14.71 7.93
C GLN A 966 33.70 14.37 6.46
N ILE A 967 34.22 15.19 5.54
CA ILE A 967 34.30 14.82 4.12
C ILE A 967 35.48 13.85 3.98
N THR A 968 35.18 12.59 3.70
CA THR A 968 36.14 11.49 3.55
C THR A 968 36.68 11.37 2.13
N GLY A 969 36.04 12.02 1.14
CA GLY A 969 36.54 12.13 -0.22
C GLY A 969 36.23 13.49 -0.84
N ALA A 970 37.24 14.37 -0.88
CA ALA A 970 37.07 15.75 -1.37
C ALA A 970 36.64 15.84 -2.84
N GLN A 971 36.99 14.87 -3.69
CA GLN A 971 36.54 14.84 -5.09
C GLN A 971 35.32 13.96 -5.33
N SER A 972 35.13 12.93 -4.49
CA SER A 972 33.95 12.06 -4.62
C SER A 972 32.73 12.64 -3.95
N GLY A 973 32.88 13.58 -3.02
CA GLY A 973 31.81 14.10 -2.18
C GLY A 973 31.49 13.21 -0.98
N ALA A 974 32.20 12.09 -0.79
CA ALA A 974 31.93 11.17 0.31
C ALA A 974 32.08 11.87 1.67
N PHE A 975 31.11 11.71 2.55
CA PHE A 975 31.11 12.29 3.89
C PHE A 975 30.54 11.33 4.95
N VAL A 976 30.92 11.60 6.19
CA VAL A 976 30.39 10.99 7.41
C VAL A 976 29.94 12.11 8.33
N TYR A 977 28.67 12.14 8.69
CA TYR A 977 28.13 12.96 9.75
C TYR A 977 27.92 12.11 11.00
N THR A 978 28.50 12.52 12.13
CA THR A 978 28.40 11.82 13.43
C THR A 978 27.61 12.68 14.41
N PRO A 979 26.40 12.27 14.83
CA PRO A 979 25.63 13.02 15.83
C PRO A 979 26.36 13.15 17.17
N ALA A 980 26.12 14.24 17.89
CA ALA A 980 26.51 14.36 19.29
C ALA A 980 25.77 13.32 20.15
N ASN A 981 26.45 12.81 21.18
CA ASN A 981 25.91 11.72 22.00
C ASN A 981 24.58 12.13 22.66
N GLY A 982 23.51 11.37 22.38
CA GLY A 982 22.17 11.57 22.92
C GLY A 982 21.36 12.69 22.27
N TYR A 983 21.87 13.35 21.21
CA TYR A 983 21.15 14.42 20.54
C TYR A 983 20.00 13.88 19.67
N VAL A 984 18.83 14.50 19.81
CA VAL A 984 17.59 14.20 19.10
C VAL A 984 17.05 15.53 18.57
N GLY A 985 16.67 15.57 17.29
CA GLY A 985 16.28 16.79 16.58
C GLY A 985 17.02 16.96 15.25
N ALA A 986 16.70 18.04 14.53
CA ALA A 986 17.36 18.37 13.28
C ALA A 986 18.68 19.10 13.53
N ASP A 987 19.72 18.68 12.82
CA ASP A 987 21.00 19.38 12.70
C ASP A 987 21.30 19.62 11.22
N ALA A 988 22.16 20.59 10.90
CA ALA A 988 22.45 20.90 9.50
C ALA A 988 23.86 21.44 9.31
N PHE A 989 24.47 21.12 8.16
CA PHE A 989 25.73 21.68 7.72
C PHE A 989 25.63 22.16 6.27
N VAL A 990 26.45 23.14 5.90
CA VAL A 990 26.53 23.64 4.53
C VAL A 990 27.82 23.15 3.91
N TYR A 991 27.74 22.58 2.72
CA TYR A 991 28.92 22.21 1.93
C TYR A 991 29.10 23.18 0.76
N GLN A 992 30.35 23.35 0.34
CA GLN A 992 30.75 24.12 -0.82
C GLN A 992 31.31 23.16 -1.87
N VAL A 993 30.86 23.33 -3.11
CA VAL A 993 31.46 22.74 -4.30
C VAL A 993 32.32 23.80 -4.98
N ALA A 994 33.53 23.44 -5.39
CA ALA A 994 34.46 24.32 -6.09
C ALA A 994 35.07 23.62 -7.29
N ASP A 995 35.20 24.30 -8.43
CA ASP A 995 35.94 23.77 -9.58
C ASP A 995 37.44 24.11 -9.52
N SER A 996 38.19 23.64 -10.51
CA SER A 996 39.62 23.97 -10.68
C SER A 996 39.87 25.41 -11.17
N GLY A 997 38.83 26.11 -11.63
CA GLY A 997 38.86 27.49 -12.12
C GLY A 997 38.61 28.55 -11.02
N GLY A 998 38.19 28.13 -9.83
CA GLY A 998 37.90 29.00 -8.69
C GLY A 998 36.44 29.45 -8.59
N LEU A 999 35.53 28.90 -9.41
CA LEU A 999 34.10 29.05 -9.20
C LEU A 999 33.67 28.18 -8.03
N THR A 1000 32.71 28.68 -7.25
CA THR A 1000 32.18 27.95 -6.10
C THR A 1000 30.68 28.13 -5.97
N ASP A 1001 29.99 27.11 -5.47
CA ASP A 1001 28.60 27.22 -5.04
C ASP A 1001 28.37 26.38 -3.76
N THR A 1002 27.22 26.54 -3.11
CA THR A 1002 26.92 25.92 -1.80
C THR A 1002 25.53 25.31 -1.73
N ALA A 1003 25.38 24.24 -0.94
CA ALA A 1003 24.09 23.66 -0.58
C ALA A 1003 24.09 23.11 0.85
N THR A 1004 22.89 22.87 1.38
CA THR A 1004 22.66 22.49 2.78
C THR A 1004 22.39 21.01 2.89
N VAL A 1005 23.00 20.36 3.89
CA VAL A 1005 22.62 19.02 4.33
C VAL A 1005 21.93 19.14 5.69
N THR A 1006 20.70 18.65 5.78
CA THR A 1006 19.95 18.53 7.03
C THR A 1006 19.93 17.07 7.48
N VAL A 1007 20.24 16.79 8.74
CA VAL A 1007 20.17 15.45 9.35
C VAL A 1007 19.27 15.49 10.57
N THR A 1008 18.22 14.67 10.57
CA THR A 1008 17.30 14.56 11.71
C THR A 1008 17.60 13.29 12.50
N MET A 1009 17.92 13.46 13.79
CA MET A 1009 18.12 12.36 14.73
C MET A 1009 16.83 12.06 15.49
N SER A 1010 16.38 10.81 15.44
CA SER A 1010 15.25 10.30 16.22
C SER A 1010 15.73 9.49 17.43
N PRO A 1011 15.01 9.48 18.57
CA PRO A 1011 15.41 8.65 19.72
C PRO A 1011 15.39 7.15 19.35
N PRO A 1012 16.26 6.31 19.93
CA PRO A 1012 16.18 4.87 19.72
C PRO A 1012 14.83 4.34 20.23
N SER A 1013 14.22 3.44 19.48
CA SER A 1013 12.94 2.84 19.82
C SER A 1013 12.99 2.16 21.19
N THR A 1014 12.03 2.49 22.05
CA THR A 1014 11.87 1.91 23.38
C THR A 1014 10.50 1.24 23.51
N GLY A 1015 10.42 0.23 24.39
CA GLY A 1015 9.18 -0.43 24.81
C GLY A 1015 9.14 -0.56 26.33
N ALA A 1016 8.31 -1.46 26.85
CA ALA A 1016 8.21 -1.75 28.27
C ALA A 1016 8.43 -3.24 28.55
N ILE A 1017 8.83 -3.56 29.77
CA ILE A 1017 8.72 -4.92 30.31
C ILE A 1017 7.80 -4.83 31.51
N GLU A 1018 6.75 -5.63 31.54
CA GLU A 1018 5.79 -5.64 32.65
C GLU A 1018 5.38 -7.06 33.02
N GLY A 1019 4.75 -7.22 34.17
CA GLY A 1019 4.32 -8.53 34.61
C GLY A 1019 3.76 -8.51 36.02
N VAL A 1020 3.39 -9.70 36.49
CA VAL A 1020 2.89 -9.92 37.85
C VAL A 1020 3.65 -11.06 38.51
N VAL A 1021 4.03 -10.85 39.76
CA VAL A 1021 4.41 -11.92 40.68
C VAL A 1021 3.20 -12.23 41.57
N PHE A 1022 2.74 -13.47 41.59
CA PHE A 1022 1.50 -13.87 42.26
C PHE A 1022 1.66 -15.14 43.10
N ASP A 1023 0.77 -15.29 44.08
CA ASP A 1023 0.65 -16.46 44.95
C ASP A 1023 -0.24 -17.51 44.26
N ASP A 1024 0.42 -18.51 43.69
CA ASP A 1024 -0.13 -19.64 42.96
C ASP A 1024 -0.69 -20.67 43.93
N LEU A 1025 -1.96 -20.49 44.27
CA LEU A 1025 -2.62 -21.22 45.34
C LEU A 1025 -2.85 -22.69 44.99
N ASN A 1026 -2.93 -23.00 43.69
CA ASN A 1026 -3.17 -24.36 43.21
C ASN A 1026 -1.90 -25.05 42.66
N GLY A 1027 -0.79 -24.31 42.55
CA GLY A 1027 0.52 -24.81 42.13
C GLY A 1027 0.64 -25.10 40.63
N ASN A 1028 -0.24 -24.53 39.79
CA ASN A 1028 -0.27 -24.81 38.35
C ASN A 1028 0.67 -23.89 37.53
N GLY A 1029 1.28 -22.88 38.16
CA GLY A 1029 2.21 -21.93 37.55
C GLY A 1029 1.54 -20.85 36.68
N ALA A 1030 0.21 -20.78 36.64
CA ALA A 1030 -0.59 -19.83 35.87
C ALA A 1030 -1.37 -18.90 36.81
N LYS A 1031 -1.55 -17.63 36.42
CA LYS A 1031 -2.26 -16.65 37.27
C LYS A 1031 -3.76 -16.79 37.09
N ASP A 1032 -4.43 -17.39 38.08
CA ASP A 1032 -5.86 -17.63 38.08
C ASP A 1032 -6.69 -16.53 38.79
N VAL A 1033 -8.01 -16.55 38.57
CA VAL A 1033 -8.95 -15.66 39.27
C VAL A 1033 -9.00 -16.04 40.74
N GLY A 1034 -8.62 -15.10 41.62
CA GLY A 1034 -8.58 -15.30 43.07
C GLY A 1034 -7.17 -15.41 43.65
N GLU A 1035 -6.15 -15.51 42.80
CA GLU A 1035 -4.75 -15.56 43.24
C GLU A 1035 -4.19 -14.15 43.50
N PRO A 1036 -3.79 -13.86 44.75
CA PRO A 1036 -3.30 -12.53 45.12
C PRO A 1036 -1.89 -12.28 44.58
N GLY A 1037 -1.59 -11.01 44.30
CA GLY A 1037 -0.22 -10.61 43.97
C GLY A 1037 0.71 -10.63 45.16
N VAL A 1038 1.99 -10.94 44.95
CA VAL A 1038 3.03 -10.89 45.98
C VAL A 1038 3.73 -9.54 45.92
N THR A 1039 3.58 -8.75 46.98
CA THR A 1039 4.12 -7.39 47.08
C THR A 1039 5.61 -7.36 47.43
N GLY A 1040 6.34 -6.35 46.96
CA GLY A 1040 7.73 -6.07 47.35
C GLY A 1040 8.78 -7.05 46.80
N VAL A 1041 8.43 -7.89 45.82
CA VAL A 1041 9.37 -8.82 45.18
C VAL A 1041 10.32 -8.03 44.28
N THR A 1042 11.63 -8.22 44.46
CA THR A 1042 12.63 -7.57 43.59
C THR A 1042 12.67 -8.25 42.23
N VAL A 1043 12.52 -7.45 41.17
CA VAL A 1043 12.57 -7.88 39.78
C VAL A 1043 13.77 -7.21 39.10
N ALA A 1044 14.64 -8.01 38.51
CA ALA A 1044 15.83 -7.57 37.80
C ALA A 1044 15.73 -7.89 36.30
N ARG A 1045 16.45 -7.14 35.47
CA ARG A 1045 16.63 -7.41 34.04
C ARG A 1045 18.12 -7.48 33.70
N SER A 1046 18.46 -8.17 32.61
CA SER A 1046 19.86 -8.43 32.19
C SER A 1046 20.72 -7.17 32.01
N SER A 1047 20.12 -5.99 31.81
CA SER A 1047 20.80 -4.69 31.82
C SER A 1047 19.87 -3.57 32.33
N GLY A 1048 20.43 -2.62 33.09
CA GLY A 1048 19.70 -1.46 33.66
C GLY A 1048 19.21 -1.64 35.10
N PRO A 1049 18.47 -0.66 35.66
CA PRO A 1049 18.03 -0.67 37.05
C PRO A 1049 16.96 -1.74 37.34
N ASN A 1050 16.95 -2.25 38.57
CA ASN A 1050 15.93 -3.17 39.10
C ASN A 1050 14.65 -2.41 39.51
N THR A 1051 13.54 -3.14 39.64
CA THR A 1051 12.27 -2.64 40.20
C THR A 1051 11.72 -3.60 41.26
N SER A 1052 10.61 -3.25 41.90
CA SER A 1052 9.92 -4.10 42.88
C SER A 1052 8.43 -4.17 42.58
N THR A 1053 7.77 -5.29 42.92
CA THR A 1053 6.34 -5.42 42.72
C THR A 1053 5.52 -4.50 43.64
N ALA A 1054 4.41 -4.00 43.11
CA ALA A 1054 3.40 -3.23 43.85
C ALA A 1054 2.53 -4.15 44.74
N SER A 1055 1.58 -3.56 45.48
CA SER A 1055 0.71 -4.29 46.42
C SER A 1055 -0.18 -5.35 45.76
N ASP A 1056 -0.43 -5.24 44.46
CA ASP A 1056 -1.19 -6.20 43.65
C ASP A 1056 -0.27 -7.17 42.88
N GLY A 1057 1.03 -7.16 43.19
CA GLY A 1057 2.05 -8.01 42.56
C GLY A 1057 2.56 -7.52 41.21
N THR A 1058 2.03 -6.42 40.67
CA THR A 1058 2.44 -5.90 39.36
C THR A 1058 3.82 -5.24 39.40
N TYR A 1059 4.58 -5.29 38.30
CA TYR A 1059 5.81 -4.52 38.13
C TYR A 1059 5.95 -4.02 36.69
N ARG A 1060 6.73 -2.95 36.50
CA ARG A 1060 7.01 -2.38 35.17
C ARG A 1060 8.40 -1.75 35.09
N PHE A 1061 9.11 -2.04 34.00
CA PHE A 1061 10.25 -1.28 33.49
C PHE A 1061 9.78 -0.44 32.31
N GLY A 1062 9.83 0.89 32.43
CA GLY A 1062 9.57 1.81 31.32
C GLY A 1062 10.82 2.04 30.45
N ASP A 1063 10.60 2.53 29.24
CA ASP A 1063 11.63 3.01 28.30
C ASP A 1063 12.80 2.04 28.07
N VAL A 1064 12.46 0.77 27.88
CA VAL A 1064 13.42 -0.31 27.64
C VAL A 1064 13.80 -0.32 26.15
N PRO A 1065 15.07 -0.15 25.76
CA PRO A 1065 15.47 -0.23 24.35
C PRO A 1065 15.01 -1.54 23.71
N VAL A 1066 14.64 -1.52 22.44
CA VAL A 1066 14.25 -2.75 21.72
C VAL A 1066 15.35 -3.82 21.79
N GLY A 1067 14.95 -5.08 21.98
CA GLY A 1067 15.88 -6.19 22.10
C GLY A 1067 15.39 -7.29 23.05
N ALA A 1068 16.19 -8.35 23.15
CA ALA A 1068 15.93 -9.46 24.05
C ALA A 1068 16.51 -9.18 25.45
N TYR A 1069 15.70 -9.38 26.49
CA TYR A 1069 16.09 -9.22 27.88
C TYR A 1069 15.76 -10.47 28.68
N THR A 1070 16.60 -10.80 29.64
CA THR A 1070 16.26 -11.80 30.66
C THR A 1070 15.77 -11.07 31.90
N VAL A 1071 14.55 -11.37 32.31
CA VAL A 1071 13.91 -10.85 33.53
C VAL A 1071 13.96 -11.93 34.60
N GLN A 1072 14.37 -11.58 35.81
CA GLN A 1072 14.54 -12.50 36.92
C GLN A 1072 13.93 -11.94 38.21
N ILE A 1073 13.40 -12.82 39.05
CA ILE A 1073 12.91 -12.46 40.40
C ILE A 1073 13.78 -13.08 41.49
N THR A 1074 13.87 -12.39 42.62
CA THR A 1074 14.38 -12.98 43.86
C THR A 1074 13.21 -13.53 44.68
N VAL A 1075 13.19 -14.84 44.95
CA VAL A 1075 12.12 -15.46 45.75
C VAL A 1075 12.14 -14.92 47.18
N PRO A 1076 11.05 -14.27 47.65
CA PRO A 1076 10.95 -13.74 49.00
C PRO A 1076 10.83 -14.84 50.07
N ALA A 1077 11.22 -14.54 51.30
CA ALA A 1077 11.11 -15.48 52.42
C ALA A 1077 9.64 -15.87 52.69
N GLY A 1078 9.38 -17.15 52.95
CA GLY A 1078 8.04 -17.68 53.16
C GLY A 1078 7.34 -18.16 51.88
N TYR A 1079 8.00 -18.08 50.72
CA TYR A 1079 7.51 -18.58 49.45
C TYR A 1079 8.47 -19.61 48.84
N VAL A 1080 7.93 -20.51 48.01
CA VAL A 1080 8.70 -21.30 47.04
C VAL A 1080 8.31 -20.89 45.63
N ALA A 1081 9.17 -21.11 44.65
CA ALA A 1081 8.79 -20.93 43.25
C ALA A 1081 7.97 -22.13 42.76
N SER A 1082 6.77 -21.91 42.27
CA SER A 1082 5.96 -22.92 41.56
C SER A 1082 6.15 -22.86 40.04
N GLY A 1083 6.97 -21.93 39.55
CA GLY A 1083 7.38 -21.81 38.15
C GLY A 1083 8.81 -21.29 37.98
N PRO A 1084 9.26 -21.02 36.73
CA PRO A 1084 10.61 -20.50 36.48
C PRO A 1084 10.79 -19.11 37.08
N THR A 1085 11.91 -18.88 37.78
CA THR A 1085 12.28 -17.59 38.39
C THR A 1085 12.99 -16.64 37.42
N SER A 1086 13.20 -17.07 36.17
CA SER A 1086 13.76 -16.27 35.09
C SER A 1086 13.04 -16.51 33.76
N ARG A 1087 12.82 -15.45 32.98
CA ARG A 1087 12.20 -15.52 31.64
C ARG A 1087 12.92 -14.61 30.66
N THR A 1088 13.08 -15.05 29.42
CA THR A 1088 13.54 -14.19 28.33
C THR A 1088 12.33 -13.58 27.64
N VAL A 1089 12.38 -12.27 27.41
CA VAL A 1089 11.33 -11.50 26.74
C VAL A 1089 11.94 -10.61 25.68
N SER A 1090 11.23 -10.45 24.57
CA SER A 1090 11.61 -9.54 23.48
C SER A 1090 10.81 -8.26 23.60
N VAL A 1091 11.50 -7.14 23.79
CA VAL A 1091 10.90 -5.81 23.82
C VAL A 1091 10.86 -5.29 22.39
N SER A 1092 9.64 -5.10 21.88
CA SER A 1092 9.37 -4.45 20.60
C SER A 1092 9.15 -2.94 20.77
N SER A 1093 9.32 -2.18 19.69
CA SER A 1093 9.14 -0.73 19.70
C SER A 1093 7.71 -0.37 20.12
N GLY A 1094 7.56 0.42 21.18
CA GLY A 1094 6.26 0.81 21.77
C GLY A 1094 5.49 -0.34 22.44
N GLY A 1095 5.97 -1.58 22.35
CA GLY A 1095 5.33 -2.77 22.91
C GLY A 1095 5.70 -3.01 24.36
N ALA A 1096 4.84 -3.73 25.09
CA ALA A 1096 5.11 -4.19 26.44
C ALA A 1096 5.31 -5.71 26.45
N ALA A 1097 6.53 -6.15 26.74
CA ALA A 1097 6.84 -7.57 26.87
C ALA A 1097 6.42 -8.06 28.26
N LYS A 1098 5.68 -9.17 28.32
CA LYS A 1098 5.14 -9.69 29.59
C LYS A 1098 5.97 -10.82 30.18
N ALA A 1099 6.32 -10.72 31.46
CA ALA A 1099 6.94 -11.80 32.23
C ALA A 1099 6.24 -11.99 33.58
N ASN A 1100 5.46 -13.06 33.72
CA ASN A 1100 4.80 -13.39 34.99
C ASN A 1100 5.60 -14.44 35.76
N PHE A 1101 5.57 -14.36 37.08
CA PHE A 1101 6.26 -15.30 37.96
C PHE A 1101 5.30 -15.84 39.03
N ALA A 1102 5.28 -17.16 39.16
CA ALA A 1102 4.43 -17.87 40.10
C ALA A 1102 5.24 -18.26 41.34
N LEU A 1103 4.75 -17.87 42.51
CA LEU A 1103 5.28 -18.24 43.82
C LEU A 1103 4.17 -18.92 44.60
N GLN A 1104 4.49 -19.82 45.50
CA GLN A 1104 3.51 -20.48 46.35
C GLN A 1104 3.88 -20.28 47.82
N ALA A 1105 2.97 -19.73 48.61
CA ALA A 1105 3.19 -19.50 50.03
C ALA A 1105 3.44 -20.81 50.79
N GLN A 1106 4.42 -20.82 51.68
CA GLN A 1106 4.71 -21.96 52.55
C GLN A 1106 3.81 -21.93 53.80
N GLY A 1107 3.18 -23.06 54.09
CA GLY A 1107 2.35 -23.27 55.27
C GLY A 1107 3.09 -23.86 56.47
N VAL A 1108 2.30 -24.16 57.52
CA VAL A 1108 2.76 -24.77 58.76
C VAL A 1108 1.85 -25.94 59.11
N ILE A 1109 2.43 -27.10 59.43
CA ILE A 1109 1.71 -28.20 60.08
C ILE A 1109 2.02 -28.14 61.56
N GLN A 1110 1.01 -28.10 62.41
CA GLN A 1110 1.19 -28.17 63.86
C GLN A 1110 0.10 -29.01 64.51
N GLY A 1111 0.39 -29.55 65.68
CA GLY A 1111 -0.55 -30.34 66.47
C GLY A 1111 0.00 -30.64 67.84
N VAL A 1112 -0.69 -31.51 68.56
CA VAL A 1112 -0.38 -31.92 69.93
C VAL A 1112 -0.51 -33.44 70.04
N VAL A 1113 0.38 -34.05 70.83
CA VAL A 1113 0.22 -35.41 71.34
C VAL A 1113 -0.07 -35.31 72.82
N PHE A 1114 -1.13 -35.95 73.30
CA PHE A 1114 -1.62 -35.82 74.67
C PHE A 1114 -2.03 -37.18 75.26
N ASP A 1115 -2.07 -37.23 76.58
CA ASP A 1115 -2.53 -38.37 77.35
C ASP A 1115 -4.05 -38.29 77.56
N ASP A 1116 -4.80 -39.09 76.80
CA ASP A 1116 -6.27 -39.17 76.83
C ASP A 1116 -6.73 -39.98 78.06
N LEU A 1117 -6.77 -39.30 79.22
CA LEU A 1117 -7.04 -39.91 80.52
C LEU A 1117 -8.48 -40.41 80.64
N ASN A 1118 -9.40 -39.84 79.86
CA ASN A 1118 -10.82 -40.20 79.91
C ASN A 1118 -11.27 -41.11 78.73
N GLY A 1119 -10.41 -41.31 77.73
CA GLY A 1119 -10.59 -42.22 76.62
C GLY A 1119 -11.54 -41.73 75.52
N ASN A 1120 -11.85 -40.43 75.47
CA ASN A 1120 -12.83 -39.86 74.53
C ASN A 1120 -12.23 -39.40 73.19
N LYS A 1121 -10.90 -39.49 73.03
CA LYS A 1121 -10.14 -39.12 71.83
C LYS A 1121 -10.10 -37.63 71.50
N ALA A 1122 -10.39 -36.76 72.45
CA ALA A 1122 -10.25 -35.31 72.35
C ALA A 1122 -9.37 -34.82 73.51
N GLN A 1123 -8.57 -33.77 73.30
CA GLN A 1123 -7.76 -33.22 74.39
C GLN A 1123 -8.65 -32.34 75.27
N ASP A 1124 -8.92 -32.81 76.49
CA ASP A 1124 -9.71 -32.09 77.48
C ASP A 1124 -8.87 -31.33 78.52
N LEU A 1125 -9.54 -30.42 79.24
CA LEU A 1125 -8.92 -29.69 80.35
C LEU A 1125 -8.50 -30.67 81.46
N GLY A 1126 -7.18 -30.86 81.62
CA GLY A 1126 -6.59 -31.79 82.60
C GLY A 1126 -5.79 -32.93 81.97
N GLU A 1127 -5.79 -33.05 80.64
CA GLU A 1127 -5.03 -34.05 79.88
C GLU A 1127 -3.68 -33.48 79.42
N PRO A 1128 -2.56 -33.92 80.02
CA PRO A 1128 -1.25 -33.37 79.72
C PRO A 1128 -0.75 -33.80 78.34
N GLY A 1129 0.03 -32.92 77.71
CA GLY A 1129 0.78 -33.28 76.52
C GLY A 1129 1.91 -34.27 76.80
N ILE A 1130 2.28 -35.05 75.79
CA ILE A 1130 3.36 -36.04 75.89
C ILE A 1130 4.60 -35.50 75.15
N ALA A 1131 5.67 -35.26 75.89
CA ALA A 1131 6.93 -34.74 75.36
C ALA A 1131 7.80 -35.81 74.68
N GLY A 1132 8.64 -35.40 73.74
CA GLY A 1132 9.65 -36.26 73.11
C GLY A 1132 9.10 -37.29 72.11
N VAL A 1133 7.83 -37.17 71.70
CA VAL A 1133 7.20 -38.06 70.72
C VAL A 1133 7.69 -37.68 69.33
N THR A 1134 8.22 -38.66 68.57
CA THR A 1134 8.66 -38.41 67.18
C THR A 1134 7.46 -38.41 66.25
N ILE A 1135 7.29 -37.31 65.51
CA ILE A 1135 6.32 -37.18 64.42
C ILE A 1135 7.08 -37.27 63.11
N THR A 1136 6.78 -38.32 62.34
CA THR A 1136 7.34 -38.58 61.02
C THR A 1136 6.42 -38.00 59.97
N ARG A 1137 6.95 -37.16 59.08
CA ARG A 1137 6.23 -36.68 57.88
C ARG A 1137 6.72 -37.47 56.68
N ALA A 1138 5.83 -38.21 56.02
CA ALA A 1138 6.21 -39.00 54.85
C ALA A 1138 6.88 -38.10 53.78
N GLY A 1139 8.10 -38.46 53.37
CA GLY A 1139 8.88 -37.69 52.38
C GLY A 1139 9.56 -36.40 52.90
N GLY A 1140 9.56 -36.13 54.20
CA GLY A 1140 10.20 -34.95 54.80
C GLY A 1140 10.94 -35.22 56.11
N PRO A 1141 11.58 -34.20 56.71
CA PRO A 1141 12.27 -34.33 58.00
C PRO A 1141 11.26 -34.58 59.13
N ASN A 1142 11.66 -35.36 60.13
CA ASN A 1142 10.87 -35.60 61.34
C ASN A 1142 10.98 -34.42 62.32
N THR A 1143 10.02 -34.32 63.24
CA THR A 1143 10.10 -33.42 64.40
C THR A 1143 9.76 -34.18 65.68
N THR A 1144 9.99 -33.58 66.85
CA THR A 1144 9.64 -34.15 68.16
C THR A 1144 8.75 -33.20 68.93
N THR A 1145 7.82 -33.73 69.73
CA THR A 1145 6.96 -32.91 70.58
C THR A 1145 7.74 -32.20 71.69
N GLY A 1146 7.35 -30.96 72.00
CA GLY A 1146 7.84 -30.20 73.16
C GLY A 1146 7.24 -30.68 74.48
N ASP A 1147 7.60 -30.01 75.58
CA ASP A 1147 7.21 -30.39 76.95
C ASP A 1147 5.68 -30.38 77.19
N ASP A 1148 4.94 -29.63 76.38
CA ASP A 1148 3.49 -29.53 76.38
C ASP A 1148 2.80 -30.45 75.34
N GLY A 1149 3.57 -31.34 74.72
CA GLY A 1149 3.09 -32.25 73.68
C GLY A 1149 2.94 -31.63 72.29
N SER A 1150 3.22 -30.34 72.11
CA SER A 1150 3.07 -29.66 70.81
C SER A 1150 4.17 -30.02 69.82
N TYR A 1151 3.84 -30.11 68.53
CA TYR A 1151 4.81 -30.25 67.44
C TYR A 1151 4.51 -29.27 66.31
N ARG A 1152 5.55 -28.90 65.55
CA ARG A 1152 5.45 -27.97 64.44
C ARG A 1152 6.44 -28.28 63.31
N PHE A 1153 5.95 -28.28 62.07
CA PHE A 1153 6.74 -28.25 60.84
C PHE A 1153 6.58 -26.87 60.20
N ASN A 1154 7.67 -26.13 60.05
CA ASN A 1154 7.69 -24.83 59.36
C ASN A 1154 8.06 -25.01 57.88
N GLY A 1155 7.68 -24.05 57.03
CA GLY A 1155 8.11 -23.99 55.63
C GLY A 1155 7.57 -25.15 54.79
N VAL A 1156 6.36 -25.61 55.08
CA VAL A 1156 5.76 -26.77 54.39
C VAL A 1156 5.12 -26.28 53.10
N THR A 1157 5.51 -26.85 51.96
CA THR A 1157 4.87 -26.53 50.68
C THR A 1157 3.42 -27.02 50.68
N PRO A 1158 2.48 -26.34 50.01
CA PRO A 1158 1.11 -26.84 49.89
C PRO A 1158 1.05 -28.26 49.34
N GLY A 1159 0.13 -29.07 49.87
CA GLY A 1159 0.00 -30.47 49.51
C GLY A 1159 -0.52 -31.37 50.63
N SER A 1160 -0.71 -32.65 50.31
CA SER A 1160 -1.21 -33.65 51.23
C SER A 1160 -0.07 -34.41 51.90
N TYR A 1161 -0.02 -34.42 53.24
CA TYR A 1161 1.05 -35.02 54.02
C TYR A 1161 0.49 -36.04 55.01
N THR A 1162 1.05 -37.25 54.97
CA THR A 1162 0.80 -38.25 56.01
C THR A 1162 1.79 -38.06 57.15
N LEU A 1163 1.25 -37.81 58.35
CA LEU A 1163 1.96 -37.72 59.62
C LEU A 1163 1.81 -39.02 60.38
N VAL A 1164 2.90 -39.55 60.93
CA VAL A 1164 2.92 -40.76 61.76
C VAL A 1164 3.57 -40.45 63.10
N ALA A 1165 2.86 -40.67 64.20
CA ALA A 1165 3.37 -40.54 65.55
C ALA A 1165 3.89 -41.89 66.07
N SER A 1166 5.09 -41.92 66.64
CA SER A 1166 5.59 -43.10 67.37
C SER A 1166 4.85 -43.27 68.70
N VAL A 1167 4.46 -44.48 69.09
CA VAL A 1167 3.90 -44.74 70.42
C VAL A 1167 5.03 -44.83 71.45
N PRO A 1168 5.11 -43.93 72.45
CA PRO A 1168 6.17 -43.95 73.46
C PRO A 1168 6.02 -45.12 74.43
N ALA A 1169 7.13 -45.56 75.02
CA ALA A 1169 7.10 -46.62 76.03
C ALA A 1169 6.27 -46.21 77.25
N GLY A 1170 5.35 -47.07 77.68
CA GLY A 1170 4.42 -46.80 78.79
C GLY A 1170 3.02 -46.32 78.37
N TYR A 1171 2.81 -46.06 77.07
CA TYR A 1171 1.52 -45.62 76.51
C TYR A 1171 0.95 -46.66 75.53
N VAL A 1172 -0.38 -46.66 75.37
CA VAL A 1172 -1.10 -47.45 74.37
C VAL A 1172 -1.92 -46.49 73.50
N ALA A 1173 -1.86 -46.62 72.18
CA ALA A 1173 -2.62 -45.77 71.28
C ALA A 1173 -4.12 -46.05 71.38
N VAL A 1174 -4.90 -45.03 71.76
CA VAL A 1174 -6.38 -45.08 71.85
C VAL A 1174 -7.08 -44.43 70.63
N GLY A 1175 -6.29 -43.83 69.72
CA GLY A 1175 -6.72 -43.22 68.46
C GLY A 1175 -5.75 -43.51 67.30
N PRO A 1176 -5.99 -42.99 66.09
CA PRO A 1176 -5.12 -43.21 64.94
C PRO A 1176 -3.74 -42.58 65.15
N THR A 1177 -2.68 -43.37 65.00
CA THR A 1177 -1.28 -42.91 65.06
C THR A 1177 -0.76 -42.39 63.72
N SER A 1178 -1.60 -42.43 62.68
CA SER A 1178 -1.34 -41.89 61.35
C SER A 1178 -2.51 -41.04 60.91
N THR A 1179 -2.24 -39.85 60.39
CA THR A 1179 -3.26 -38.95 59.83
C THR A 1179 -2.74 -38.25 58.58
N THR A 1180 -3.62 -37.94 57.65
CA THR A 1180 -3.29 -37.13 56.47
C THR A 1180 -3.82 -35.72 56.67
N VAL A 1181 -2.94 -34.74 56.55
CA VAL A 1181 -3.26 -33.31 56.62
C VAL A 1181 -2.98 -32.65 55.28
N ASN A 1182 -3.85 -31.74 54.86
CA ASN A 1182 -3.62 -30.90 53.69
C ASN A 1182 -3.13 -29.54 54.19
N VAL A 1183 -1.99 -29.09 53.65
CA VAL A 1183 -1.40 -27.77 53.90
C VAL A 1183 -1.84 -26.81 52.83
#